data_AF-A0A367I1E1-F1
#
_entry.id   AF-A0A367I1E1-F1
#
_cell.length_a   1.000
_cell.length_b   1.000
_cell.length_c   1.000
_cell.angle_alpha   90.00
_cell.angle_beta   90.00
_cell.angle_gamma   90.00
#
_symmetry.space_group_name_H-M   'P 1'
#
loop_
_entity.id
_entity.type
_entity.pdbx_description
1 polymer ?
#
loop_
_entity_poly.entity_id
_entity_poly.type
_entity_poly.pdbx_seq_one_letter_code
_entity_poly.pdbx_strand_id
1 'polypeptide(L)'
;MDLILIGSFLLFMTAFAGIGLASMWVKEDTTDDYLVAGRGMHPALAALSAVSTWNSGYMFIGFIGFTFTMGYSIMWIGVGSMIGQIVAWVWLYKFIQQSANERGIRSLSSLVSEVTGSPEAKLAAMLSILFLSVYAAAQLTSGGKALYVMLGWSEVVGILIGFVLVVAYCYAGGIRASIWTDAAQSSVMIVGSSLLCWVAMQEIGGFGGLHDGLAAQDANLTSIVPADLGLGVSLWVFAFFLGGLSVAGQPQVVTRVMTLGTDEDRKTAMLWFFAWQTPFLVIMVIIGLASRVVFTGTEFDPELGLPMLAMETLGPFWVGLILASIFAATMSTADSQVLACTAAFTDDIMPEISQDHKKTKIVTLVVAAFATAISIFGLYVPGGDSVFTLVVLAVYGLGSIFVPILIIRWAGYEPDTTHTMAMMVAALTGVIAWRLLGLNDEVFESIPGMGAAFITHFVMHQLRNSDVSPLGRYELPDTRTLAVGALVILAPVTVVEATYAFAGPDSMESGGGPPGDWLVDASFSSEQLADGIEYVNDGENLTIDMHTDSVDDADDLNIVGVRVTLTYSEDETSAGLGCNLPGASNPDPDTITGTMVHNEHNTSASGQNSGSGPSSHLVVVEWYNASMTGNVSGVSKSDINNGLDVGDAGLGAYSLDITVVVDTGGGVGCSHTDDGEEVEYLVELITLDYTIEAA
;
A
#
# COMPACT_ATOMS: atom_id res chain seq x y z
N MET A 1 6.62 18.32 25.16
CA MET A 1 5.59 18.91 24.27
C MET A 1 6.02 20.32 23.95
N ASP A 2 6.19 20.64 22.67
CA ASP A 2 6.67 21.95 22.24
C ASP A 2 5.53 22.98 22.24
N LEU A 3 5.65 24.02 23.07
CA LEU A 3 4.64 25.08 23.19
C LEU A 3 4.47 25.87 21.88
N ILE A 4 5.52 25.95 21.04
CA ILE A 4 5.48 26.67 19.76
C ILE A 4 4.63 25.90 18.76
N LEU A 5 4.77 24.57 18.72
CA LEU A 5 3.96 23.70 17.86
C LEU A 5 2.48 23.82 18.22
N ILE A 6 2.14 23.66 19.50
CA ILE A 6 0.75 23.77 19.98
C ILE A 6 0.20 25.18 19.70
N GLY A 7 0.99 26.22 19.98
CA GLY A 7 0.60 27.60 19.71
C GLY A 7 0.31 27.87 18.22
N SER A 8 1.16 27.33 17.33
CA SER A 8 0.97 27.41 15.88
C SER A 8 -0.31 26.68 15.45
N PHE A 9 -0.50 25.44 15.90
CA PHE A 9 -1.71 24.67 15.62
C PHE A 9 -2.97 25.43 16.06
N LEU A 10 -3.05 25.84 17.32
CA LEU A 10 -4.21 26.56 17.86
C LEU A 10 -4.48 27.89 17.16
N LEU A 11 -3.43 28.59 16.71
CA LEU A 11 -3.57 29.82 15.94
C LEU A 11 -4.38 29.58 14.64
N PHE A 12 -3.98 28.59 13.84
CA PHE A 12 -4.68 28.27 12.59
C PHE A 12 -6.08 27.72 12.84
N MET A 13 -6.25 26.83 13.83
CA MET A 13 -7.56 26.28 14.19
C MET A 13 -8.54 27.36 14.64
N THR A 14 -8.07 28.33 15.43
CA THR A 14 -8.88 29.48 15.86
C THR A 14 -9.23 30.39 14.68
N ALA A 15 -8.30 30.59 13.75
CA ALA A 15 -8.55 31.36 12.52
C ALA A 15 -9.64 30.71 11.66
N PHE A 16 -9.57 29.39 11.44
CA PHE A 16 -10.61 28.66 10.70
C PHE A 16 -11.97 28.76 11.38
N ALA A 17 -12.03 28.49 12.69
CA ALA A 17 -13.27 28.63 13.45
C ALA A 17 -13.85 30.05 13.35
N GLY A 18 -13.00 31.09 13.44
CA GLY A 18 -13.41 32.48 13.27
C GLY A 18 -14.00 32.79 11.89
N ILE A 19 -13.39 32.28 10.82
CA ILE A 19 -13.87 32.44 9.43
C ILE A 19 -15.22 31.73 9.25
N GLY A 20 -15.35 30.50 9.75
CA GLY A 20 -16.61 29.76 9.71
C GLY A 20 -17.73 30.46 10.45
N LEU A 21 -17.45 30.99 11.65
CA LEU A 21 -18.42 31.76 12.45
C LEU A 21 -18.81 33.11 11.81
N ALA A 22 -17.92 33.73 11.03
CA ALA A 22 -18.24 34.97 10.32
C ALA A 22 -19.38 34.79 9.29
N SER A 23 -19.60 33.56 8.79
CA SER A 23 -20.73 33.25 7.91
C SER A 23 -22.10 33.51 8.57
N MET A 24 -22.17 33.51 9.91
CA MET A 24 -23.41 33.80 10.65
C MET A 24 -23.93 35.23 10.42
N TRP A 25 -23.09 36.14 9.95
CA TRP A 25 -23.49 37.53 9.68
C TRP A 25 -24.22 37.71 8.35
N VAL A 26 -24.15 36.72 7.45
CA VAL A 26 -24.75 36.77 6.11
C VAL A 26 -25.67 35.59 5.80
N LYS A 27 -25.77 34.60 6.69
CA LYS A 27 -26.66 33.45 6.50
C LYS A 27 -28.13 33.85 6.59
N GLU A 28 -28.98 33.05 5.94
CA GLU A 28 -30.42 33.07 6.13
C GLU A 28 -30.89 31.84 6.90
N ASP A 29 -31.91 31.97 7.75
CA ASP A 29 -32.45 30.87 8.55
C ASP A 29 -33.41 29.98 7.74
N THR A 30 -32.97 29.53 6.57
CA THR A 30 -33.71 28.64 5.67
C THR A 30 -32.92 27.35 5.42
N THR A 31 -33.62 26.26 5.10
CA THR A 31 -32.94 24.99 4.75
C THR A 31 -32.18 25.09 3.42
N ASP A 32 -32.65 25.93 2.50
CA ASP A 32 -31.98 26.15 1.21
C ASP A 32 -30.63 26.89 1.38
N ASP A 33 -30.58 27.95 2.19
CA ASP A 33 -29.30 28.60 2.50
C ASP A 33 -28.37 27.65 3.29
N TYR A 34 -28.92 26.88 4.22
CA TYR A 34 -28.15 25.96 5.05
C TYR A 34 -27.49 24.82 4.25
N LEU A 35 -28.17 24.27 3.23
CA LEU A 35 -27.67 23.11 2.47
C LEU A 35 -27.03 23.46 1.13
N VAL A 36 -27.43 24.57 0.48
CA VAL A 36 -26.90 24.97 -0.84
C VAL A 36 -26.57 26.47 -0.97
N ALA A 37 -26.50 27.21 0.14
CA ALA A 37 -26.14 28.64 0.19
C ALA A 37 -26.95 29.54 -0.75
N GLY A 38 -28.21 29.19 -1.00
CA GLY A 38 -29.11 29.94 -1.89
C GLY A 38 -28.65 30.00 -3.34
N ARG A 39 -27.73 29.12 -3.76
CA ARG A 39 -27.21 29.01 -5.15
C ARG A 39 -26.53 30.28 -5.69
N GLY A 40 -25.99 31.10 -4.78
CA GLY A 40 -25.31 32.36 -5.10
C GLY A 40 -23.84 32.39 -4.70
N MET A 41 -23.18 31.23 -4.60
CA MET A 41 -21.79 31.19 -4.14
C MET A 41 -20.83 31.66 -5.25
N HIS A 42 -19.80 32.41 -4.86
CA HIS A 42 -18.77 32.83 -5.81
C HIS A 42 -18.01 31.61 -6.35
N PRO A 43 -17.82 31.48 -7.68
CA PRO A 43 -17.23 30.30 -8.31
C PRO A 43 -15.89 29.85 -7.73
N ALA A 44 -15.00 30.80 -7.45
CA ALA A 44 -13.68 30.50 -6.87
C ALA A 44 -13.78 29.87 -5.47
N LEU A 45 -14.71 30.33 -4.63
CA LEU A 45 -14.89 29.80 -3.28
C LEU A 45 -15.49 28.39 -3.33
N ALA A 46 -16.51 28.19 -4.17
CA ALA A 46 -17.11 26.87 -4.38
C ALA A 46 -16.09 25.87 -4.93
N ALA A 47 -15.19 26.29 -5.82
CA ALA A 47 -14.13 25.46 -6.37
C ALA A 47 -13.03 25.11 -5.36
N LEU A 48 -12.56 26.09 -4.59
CA LEU A 48 -11.59 25.88 -3.51
C LEU A 48 -12.17 24.98 -2.41
N SER A 49 -13.48 25.09 -2.15
CA SER A 49 -14.17 24.16 -1.27
C SER A 49 -14.26 22.77 -1.87
N ALA A 50 -14.70 22.63 -3.13
CA ALA A 50 -14.80 21.34 -3.79
C ALA A 50 -13.45 20.60 -3.84
N VAL A 51 -12.35 21.31 -4.11
CA VAL A 51 -11.01 20.71 -4.16
C VAL A 51 -10.48 20.36 -2.76
N SER A 52 -10.78 21.16 -1.74
CA SER A 52 -10.43 20.83 -0.34
C SER A 52 -11.16 19.57 0.10
N THR A 53 -12.48 19.53 -0.11
CA THR A 53 -13.33 18.38 0.21
C THR A 53 -12.91 17.12 -0.55
N TRP A 54 -12.50 17.24 -1.82
CA TRP A 54 -12.05 16.12 -2.65
C TRP A 54 -10.71 15.55 -2.20
N ASN A 55 -9.72 16.40 -1.91
CA ASN A 55 -8.42 15.92 -1.44
C ASN A 55 -8.55 15.28 -0.06
N SER A 56 -9.27 15.93 0.86
CA SER A 56 -9.58 15.42 2.20
C SER A 56 -8.35 15.02 3.03
N GLY A 57 -8.57 14.49 4.23
CA GLY A 57 -7.55 13.82 5.03
C GLY A 57 -6.96 12.58 4.34
N TYR A 58 -7.67 12.00 3.37
CA TYR A 58 -7.12 10.96 2.49
C TYR A 58 -5.83 11.42 1.85
N MET A 59 -5.77 12.61 1.27
CA MET A 59 -4.59 13.05 0.54
C MET A 59 -3.35 13.16 1.43
N PHE A 60 -3.52 13.48 2.71
CA PHE A 60 -2.43 13.65 3.68
C PHE A 60 -1.99 12.36 4.36
N ILE A 61 -2.88 11.37 4.45
CA ILE A 61 -2.67 10.14 5.22
C ILE A 61 -2.75 8.93 4.28
N GLY A 62 -3.93 8.61 3.77
CA GLY A 62 -4.14 7.42 2.93
C GLY A 62 -3.42 7.46 1.58
N PHE A 63 -3.43 8.58 0.87
CA PHE A 63 -2.73 8.73 -0.41
C PHE A 63 -1.21 8.74 -0.25
N ILE A 64 -0.71 9.31 0.86
CA ILE A 64 0.71 9.25 1.20
C ILE A 64 1.12 7.80 1.43
N GLY A 65 0.35 7.05 2.24
CA GLY A 65 0.60 5.63 2.45
C GLY A 65 0.53 4.81 1.16
N PHE A 66 -0.44 5.09 0.29
CA PHE A 66 -0.53 4.41 -1.01
C PHE A 66 0.61 4.78 -1.96
N THR A 67 1.05 6.04 -1.97
CA THR A 67 2.21 6.47 -2.76
C THR A 67 3.48 5.82 -2.24
N PHE A 68 3.60 5.68 -0.92
CA PHE A 68 4.72 5.04 -0.26
C PHE A 68 4.85 3.57 -0.68
N THR A 69 3.74 2.85 -0.85
CA THR A 69 3.75 1.45 -1.30
C THR A 69 3.92 1.30 -2.81
N MET A 70 3.31 2.18 -3.61
CA MET A 70 3.26 2.03 -5.07
C MET A 70 4.49 2.54 -5.82
N GLY A 71 5.25 3.49 -5.25
CA GLY A 71 6.36 4.13 -5.96
C GLY A 71 5.89 4.87 -7.22
N TYR A 72 6.69 4.83 -8.30
CA TYR A 72 6.46 5.60 -9.53
C TYR A 72 5.18 5.23 -10.28
N SER A 73 4.68 4.01 -10.10
CA SER A 73 3.41 3.57 -10.68
C SER A 73 2.21 4.44 -10.24
N ILE A 74 2.33 5.20 -9.13
CA ILE A 74 1.36 6.21 -8.68
C ILE A 74 1.05 7.28 -9.74
N MET A 75 1.91 7.46 -10.76
CA MET A 75 1.61 8.38 -11.85
C MET A 75 0.31 8.03 -12.59
N TRP A 76 -0.06 6.74 -12.65
CA TRP A 76 -1.30 6.29 -13.31
C TRP A 76 -2.55 6.72 -12.57
N ILE A 77 -2.55 6.71 -11.23
CA ILE A 77 -3.66 7.32 -10.47
C ILE A 77 -3.73 8.81 -10.74
N GLY A 78 -2.59 9.50 -10.80
CA GLY A 78 -2.56 10.94 -11.07
C GLY A 78 -3.15 11.29 -12.43
N VAL A 79 -2.70 10.63 -13.50
CA VAL A 79 -3.17 10.88 -14.87
C VAL A 79 -4.59 10.37 -15.09
N GLY A 80 -4.87 9.12 -14.74
CA GLY A 80 -6.17 8.48 -14.93
C GLY A 80 -7.27 9.25 -14.18
N SER A 81 -7.05 9.53 -12.90
CA SER A 81 -8.05 10.25 -12.10
C SER A 81 -8.25 11.69 -12.59
N MET A 82 -7.21 12.37 -13.05
CA MET A 82 -7.33 13.73 -13.59
C MET A 82 -8.20 13.76 -14.84
N ILE A 83 -8.00 12.81 -15.77
CA ILE A 83 -8.82 12.70 -16.98
C ILE A 83 -10.28 12.40 -16.61
N GLY A 84 -10.52 11.46 -15.68
CA GLY A 84 -11.86 11.14 -15.18
C GLY A 84 -12.56 12.36 -14.56
N GLN A 85 -11.83 13.14 -13.76
CA GLN A 85 -12.35 14.38 -13.17
C GLN A 85 -12.67 15.43 -14.23
N ILE A 86 -11.82 15.61 -15.25
CA ILE A 86 -12.09 16.55 -16.35
C ILE A 86 -13.38 16.16 -17.07
N VAL A 87 -13.55 14.87 -17.38
CA VAL A 87 -14.77 14.32 -17.99
C VAL A 87 -16.00 14.61 -17.14
N ALA A 88 -15.92 14.35 -15.82
CA ALA A 88 -16.98 14.66 -14.87
C ALA A 88 -17.33 16.16 -14.87
N TRP A 89 -16.32 17.04 -14.81
CA TRP A 89 -16.53 18.49 -14.80
C TRP A 89 -17.13 19.02 -16.10
N VAL A 90 -16.66 18.55 -17.26
CA VAL A 90 -17.14 19.06 -18.55
C VAL A 90 -18.58 18.62 -18.83
N TRP A 91 -18.95 17.37 -18.49
CA TRP A 91 -20.25 16.81 -18.84
C TRP A 91 -21.19 16.60 -17.66
N LEU A 92 -20.80 15.80 -16.66
CA LEU A 92 -21.70 15.39 -15.59
C LEU A 92 -22.07 16.55 -14.66
N TYR A 93 -21.11 17.39 -14.26
CA TYR A 93 -21.42 18.53 -13.41
C TYR A 93 -22.26 19.60 -14.09
N LYS A 94 -22.21 19.71 -15.42
CA LYS A 94 -23.15 20.56 -16.15
C LYS A 94 -24.58 20.05 -15.97
N PHE A 95 -24.80 18.76 -16.18
CA PHE A 95 -26.10 18.12 -16.00
C PHE A 95 -26.62 18.23 -14.56
N ILE A 96 -25.76 17.89 -13.59
CA ILE A 96 -26.08 17.94 -12.16
C ILE A 96 -26.48 19.37 -11.74
N GLN A 97 -25.69 20.38 -12.12
CA GLN A 97 -25.95 21.78 -11.77
C GLN A 97 -27.27 22.28 -12.36
N GLN A 98 -27.51 22.03 -13.65
CA GLN A 98 -28.73 22.45 -14.32
C GLN A 98 -29.96 21.76 -13.73
N SER A 99 -29.91 20.42 -13.60
CA SER A 99 -31.03 19.65 -13.06
C SER A 99 -31.34 20.03 -11.61
N ALA A 100 -30.31 20.25 -10.78
CA ALA A 100 -30.50 20.65 -9.39
C ALA A 100 -31.15 22.04 -9.28
N ASN A 101 -30.75 22.99 -10.13
CA ASN A 101 -31.30 24.34 -10.12
C ASN A 101 -32.73 24.38 -10.65
N GLU A 102 -33.01 23.69 -11.75
CA GLU A 102 -34.36 23.63 -12.35
C GLU A 102 -35.38 22.96 -11.42
N ARG A 103 -34.96 21.95 -10.65
CA ARG A 103 -35.82 21.16 -9.77
C ARG A 103 -35.79 21.61 -8.31
N GLY A 104 -34.93 22.56 -7.95
CA GLY A 104 -34.76 23.02 -6.56
C GLY A 104 -34.21 21.95 -5.62
N ILE A 105 -33.40 21.02 -6.13
CA ILE A 105 -32.84 19.90 -5.37
C ILE A 105 -31.61 20.33 -4.57
N ARG A 106 -31.44 19.72 -3.38
CA ARG A 106 -30.30 19.96 -2.47
C ARG A 106 -29.49 18.70 -2.16
N SER A 107 -29.97 17.52 -2.58
CA SER A 107 -29.35 16.22 -2.37
C SER A 107 -29.01 15.55 -3.70
N LEU A 108 -27.81 14.97 -3.83
CA LEU A 108 -27.46 14.15 -4.99
C LEU A 108 -28.39 12.95 -5.14
N SER A 109 -28.87 12.40 -4.02
CA SER A 109 -29.74 11.22 -4.04
C SER A 109 -31.07 11.49 -4.77
N SER A 110 -31.59 12.72 -4.76
CA SER A 110 -32.80 13.07 -5.52
C SER A 110 -32.59 13.12 -7.03
N LEU A 111 -31.34 13.19 -7.52
CA LEU A 111 -31.05 13.24 -8.97
C LEU A 111 -31.19 11.87 -9.66
N VAL A 112 -31.31 10.78 -8.90
CA VAL A 112 -31.54 9.43 -9.45
C VAL A 112 -33.00 9.19 -9.84
N SER A 113 -33.92 10.07 -9.42
CA SER A 113 -35.35 10.00 -9.69
C SER A 113 -35.88 11.28 -10.34
N GLU A 114 -37.14 11.26 -10.80
CA GLU A 114 -37.89 12.47 -11.18
C GLU A 114 -38.50 13.16 -9.95
N VAL A 115 -38.94 12.37 -8.97
CA VAL A 115 -39.64 12.84 -7.76
C VAL A 115 -38.74 12.67 -6.54
N THR A 116 -38.44 13.75 -5.83
CA THR A 116 -37.71 13.72 -4.55
C THR A 116 -38.46 12.85 -3.53
N GLY A 117 -37.72 12.01 -2.81
CA GLY A 117 -38.30 11.07 -1.83
C GLY A 117 -39.04 9.86 -2.43
N SER A 118 -38.90 9.60 -3.73
CA SER A 118 -39.34 8.34 -4.34
C SER A 118 -38.56 7.13 -3.77
N PRO A 119 -39.03 5.88 -3.96
CA PRO A 119 -38.35 4.69 -3.41
C PRO A 119 -36.88 4.57 -3.85
N GLU A 120 -36.57 4.91 -5.10
CA GLU A 120 -35.20 4.92 -5.61
C GLU A 120 -34.35 6.07 -5.03
N ALA A 121 -34.93 7.27 -4.84
CA ALA A 121 -34.24 8.36 -4.15
C ALA A 121 -33.94 8.01 -2.68
N LYS A 122 -34.87 7.34 -2.00
CA LYS A 122 -34.69 6.84 -0.63
C LYS A 122 -33.58 5.79 -0.55
N LEU A 123 -33.52 4.85 -1.50
CA LEU A 123 -32.43 3.88 -1.54
C LEU A 123 -31.08 4.57 -1.76
N ALA A 124 -31.00 5.49 -2.72
CA ALA A 124 -29.80 6.27 -2.98
C ALA A 124 -29.36 7.08 -1.74
N ALA A 125 -30.31 7.65 -0.99
CA ALA A 125 -30.04 8.40 0.23
C ALA A 125 -29.53 7.51 1.37
N MET A 126 -30.13 6.33 1.56
CA MET A 126 -29.65 5.36 2.57
C MET A 126 -28.23 4.90 2.24
N LEU A 127 -27.93 4.59 0.98
CA LEU A 127 -26.59 4.21 0.54
C LEU A 127 -25.61 5.37 0.67
N SER A 128 -26.03 6.61 0.34
CA SER A 128 -25.22 7.81 0.54
C SER A 128 -24.85 8.00 2.00
N ILE A 129 -25.82 7.93 2.91
CA ILE A 129 -25.59 8.08 4.35
C ILE A 129 -24.65 6.98 4.86
N LEU A 130 -24.81 5.74 4.41
CA LEU A 130 -23.93 4.64 4.79
C LEU A 130 -22.47 4.92 4.41
N PHE A 131 -22.18 5.12 3.13
CA PHE A 131 -20.80 5.32 2.66
C PHE A 131 -20.20 6.64 3.15
N LEU A 132 -20.97 7.73 3.18
CA LEU A 132 -20.46 9.02 3.65
C LEU A 132 -20.22 9.06 5.15
N SER A 133 -20.97 8.30 5.95
CA SER A 133 -20.70 8.21 7.40
C SER A 133 -19.41 7.43 7.68
N VAL A 134 -19.14 6.37 6.90
CA VAL A 134 -17.86 5.65 6.95
C VAL A 134 -16.72 6.54 6.48
N TYR A 135 -16.92 7.30 5.40
CA TYR A 135 -15.92 8.24 4.91
C TYR A 135 -15.66 9.36 5.94
N ALA A 136 -16.70 9.95 6.53
CA ALA A 136 -16.55 10.94 7.59
C ALA A 136 -15.85 10.38 8.82
N ALA A 137 -16.09 9.11 9.16
CA ALA A 137 -15.34 8.43 10.21
C ALA A 137 -13.84 8.35 9.88
N ALA A 138 -13.48 7.97 8.65
CA ALA A 138 -12.09 7.94 8.20
C ALA A 138 -11.42 9.32 8.24
N GLN A 139 -12.17 10.41 7.99
CA GLN A 139 -11.65 11.77 8.12
C GLN A 139 -11.30 12.11 9.57
N LEU A 140 -12.17 11.75 10.52
CA LEU A 140 -11.90 11.97 11.94
C LEU A 140 -10.71 11.13 12.42
N THR A 141 -10.62 9.87 11.97
CA THR A 141 -9.47 8.98 12.25
C THR A 141 -8.16 9.55 11.71
N SER A 142 -8.15 10.11 10.49
CA SER A 142 -7.00 10.79 9.89
C SER A 142 -6.49 11.95 10.77
N GLY A 143 -7.40 12.76 11.31
CA GLY A 143 -7.04 13.81 12.28
C GLY A 143 -6.50 13.24 13.60
N GLY A 144 -7.07 12.13 14.06
CA GLY A 144 -6.60 11.36 15.22
C GLY A 144 -5.16 10.88 15.08
N LYS A 145 -4.83 10.18 13.99
CA LYS A 145 -3.48 9.67 13.70
C LYS A 145 -2.44 10.79 13.66
N ALA A 146 -2.74 11.90 12.98
CA ALA A 146 -1.82 13.04 12.90
C ALA A 146 -1.54 13.66 14.28
N LEU A 147 -2.58 13.78 15.11
CA LEU A 147 -2.43 14.33 16.46
C LEU A 147 -1.65 13.38 17.37
N TYR A 148 -1.86 12.08 17.24
CA TYR A 148 -1.08 11.06 17.94
C TYR A 148 0.40 11.14 17.61
N VAL A 149 0.76 11.17 16.33
CA VAL A 149 2.18 11.26 15.91
C VAL A 149 2.82 12.57 16.35
N MET A 150 2.16 13.70 16.13
CA MET A 150 2.82 15.02 16.25
C MET A 150 2.78 15.59 17.67
N LEU A 151 1.82 15.17 18.51
CA LEU A 151 1.65 15.66 19.88
C LEU A 151 1.68 14.56 20.95
N GLY A 152 1.61 13.28 20.56
CA GLY A 152 1.54 12.16 21.50
C GLY A 152 0.22 12.04 22.26
N TRP A 153 -0.86 12.70 21.80
CA TRP A 153 -2.18 12.56 22.44
C TRP A 153 -2.93 11.39 21.82
N SER A 154 -3.85 10.77 22.57
CA SER A 154 -4.61 9.65 22.04
C SER A 154 -5.43 10.06 20.81
N GLU A 155 -5.55 9.15 19.84
CA GLU A 155 -6.31 9.38 18.61
C GLU A 155 -7.77 9.76 18.89
N VAL A 156 -8.36 9.19 19.94
CA VAL A 156 -9.72 9.53 20.42
C VAL A 156 -9.84 11.03 20.74
N VAL A 157 -8.82 11.66 21.32
CA VAL A 157 -8.83 13.11 21.57
C VAL A 157 -8.84 13.88 20.26
N GLY A 158 -8.03 13.46 19.27
CA GLY A 158 -8.04 14.07 17.94
C GLY A 158 -9.39 13.94 17.23
N ILE A 159 -10.01 12.76 17.29
CA ILE A 159 -11.37 12.51 16.76
C ILE A 159 -12.40 13.44 17.41
N LEU A 160 -12.38 13.59 18.74
CA LEU A 160 -13.30 14.45 19.46
C LEU A 160 -13.09 15.94 19.16
N ILE A 161 -11.85 16.38 18.97
CA ILE A 161 -11.54 17.74 18.50
C ILE A 161 -12.13 17.96 17.11
N GLY A 162 -11.93 17.02 16.18
CA GLY A 162 -12.53 17.06 14.84
C GLY A 162 -14.05 17.16 14.90
N PHE A 163 -14.71 16.33 15.71
CA PHE A 163 -16.16 16.38 15.92
C PHE A 163 -16.64 17.75 16.42
N VAL A 164 -16.01 18.30 17.46
CA VAL A 164 -16.40 19.60 18.03
C VAL A 164 -16.29 20.70 16.99
N LEU A 165 -15.23 20.69 16.19
CA LEU A 165 -14.99 21.74 15.19
C LEU A 165 -15.94 21.64 14.02
N VAL A 166 -16.15 20.43 13.47
CA VAL A 166 -17.15 20.17 12.44
C VAL A 166 -18.52 20.65 12.92
N VAL A 167 -18.95 20.25 14.13
CA VAL A 167 -20.25 20.69 14.66
C VAL A 167 -20.31 22.20 14.87
N ALA A 168 -19.24 22.82 15.39
CA ALA A 168 -19.25 24.23 15.78
C ALA A 168 -19.65 25.16 14.63
N TYR A 169 -19.05 24.99 13.44
CA TYR A 169 -19.36 25.86 12.31
C TYR A 169 -20.41 25.29 11.34
N CYS A 170 -20.53 23.96 11.17
CA CYS A 170 -21.64 23.39 10.37
C CYS A 170 -22.99 23.74 10.96
N TYR A 171 -23.15 23.53 12.28
CA TYR A 171 -24.40 23.84 12.94
C TYR A 171 -24.69 25.34 12.89
N ALA A 172 -23.65 26.19 12.93
CA ALA A 172 -23.81 27.64 12.91
C ALA A 172 -24.24 28.18 11.54
N GLY A 173 -23.55 27.81 10.45
CA GLY A 173 -23.72 28.43 9.13
C GLY A 173 -23.82 27.48 7.94
N GLY A 174 -23.99 26.17 8.17
CA GLY A 174 -24.24 25.19 7.12
C GLY A 174 -23.15 25.15 6.04
N ILE A 175 -23.56 24.93 4.80
CA ILE A 175 -22.64 24.85 3.65
C ILE A 175 -21.90 26.17 3.39
N ARG A 176 -22.48 27.32 3.75
CA ARG A 176 -21.82 28.63 3.61
C ARG A 176 -20.61 28.74 4.54
N ALA A 177 -20.77 28.33 5.79
CA ALA A 177 -19.66 28.26 6.75
C ALA A 177 -18.57 27.34 6.22
N SER A 178 -18.96 26.14 5.78
CA SER A 178 -18.05 25.13 5.24
C SER A 178 -17.28 25.66 4.02
N ILE A 179 -17.95 26.23 3.01
CA ILE A 179 -17.27 26.78 1.83
C ILE A 179 -16.25 27.88 2.19
N TRP A 180 -16.57 28.73 3.18
CA TRP A 180 -15.65 29.79 3.62
C TRP A 180 -14.45 29.24 4.38
N THR A 181 -14.66 28.27 5.26
CA THR A 181 -13.56 27.59 5.96
C THR A 181 -12.67 26.86 4.97
N ASP A 182 -13.26 26.12 4.03
CA ASP A 182 -12.53 25.32 3.05
C ASP A 182 -11.65 26.20 2.14
N ALA A 183 -12.16 27.37 1.74
CA ALA A 183 -11.38 28.32 0.94
C ALA A 183 -10.15 28.86 1.69
N ALA A 184 -10.27 29.10 2.99
CA ALA A 184 -9.15 29.50 3.84
C ALA A 184 -8.19 28.32 4.13
N GLN A 185 -8.75 27.15 4.40
CA GLN A 185 -8.06 25.91 4.71
C GLN A 185 -7.22 25.41 3.53
N SER A 186 -7.77 25.44 2.31
CA SER A 186 -7.05 25.06 1.09
C SER A 186 -5.78 25.89 0.86
N SER A 187 -5.78 27.17 1.28
CA SER A 187 -4.60 28.04 1.23
C SER A 187 -3.52 27.59 2.22
N VAL A 188 -3.91 27.18 3.44
CA VAL A 188 -2.97 26.66 4.43
C VAL A 188 -2.42 25.29 4.01
N MET A 189 -3.28 24.43 3.46
CA MET A 189 -2.91 23.12 2.92
C MET A 189 -1.84 23.25 1.83
N ILE A 190 -2.05 24.08 0.80
CA ILE A 190 -1.09 24.20 -0.30
C ILE A 190 0.25 24.80 0.17
N VAL A 191 0.22 25.80 1.06
CA VAL A 191 1.44 26.45 1.58
C VAL A 191 2.22 25.48 2.45
N GLY A 192 1.54 24.78 3.37
CA GLY A 192 2.15 23.79 4.25
C GLY A 192 2.78 22.64 3.45
N SER A 193 2.01 22.02 2.55
CA SER A 193 2.52 20.91 1.73
C SER A 193 3.65 21.36 0.79
N SER A 194 3.58 22.58 0.23
CA SER A 194 4.67 23.12 -0.60
C SER A 194 5.97 23.30 0.20
N LEU A 195 5.87 23.81 1.42
CA LEU A 195 7.01 23.97 2.32
C LEU A 195 7.62 22.60 2.67
N LEU A 196 6.79 21.64 3.08
CA LEU A 196 7.24 20.29 3.41
C LEU A 196 7.89 19.60 2.21
N CYS A 197 7.26 19.67 1.04
CA CYS A 197 7.81 19.13 -0.21
C CYS A 197 9.18 19.74 -0.53
N TRP A 198 9.32 21.06 -0.41
CA TRP A 198 10.60 21.73 -0.64
C TRP A 198 11.70 21.22 0.30
N VAL A 199 11.42 21.14 1.61
CA VAL A 199 12.41 20.69 2.61
C VAL A 199 12.72 19.20 2.44
N ALA A 200 11.71 18.35 2.27
CA ALA A 200 11.89 16.92 2.05
C ALA A 200 12.77 16.63 0.84
N MET A 201 12.57 17.36 -0.27
CA MET A 201 13.42 17.23 -1.46
C MET A 201 14.86 17.67 -1.21
N GLN A 202 15.12 18.60 -0.30
CA GLN A 202 16.49 18.96 0.08
C GLN A 202 17.15 17.84 0.89
N GLU A 203 16.42 17.23 1.83
CA GLU A 203 16.97 16.18 2.69
C GLU A 203 17.32 14.91 1.93
N ILE A 204 16.53 14.55 0.92
CA ILE A 204 16.80 13.36 0.10
C ILE A 204 17.74 13.63 -1.09
N GLY A 205 18.36 14.81 -1.19
CA GLY A 205 19.32 15.12 -2.27
C GLY A 205 18.70 15.43 -3.64
N GLY A 206 17.45 15.88 -3.68
CA GLY A 206 16.73 16.26 -4.90
C GLY A 206 16.16 15.06 -5.67
N PHE A 207 15.86 15.26 -6.96
CA PHE A 207 15.28 14.20 -7.80
C PHE A 207 16.23 13.01 -8.04
N GLY A 208 17.55 13.25 -8.01
CA GLY A 208 18.54 12.17 -8.12
C GLY A 208 18.45 11.25 -6.91
N GLY A 209 18.61 11.78 -5.70
CA GLY A 209 18.51 10.97 -4.49
C GLY A 209 17.11 10.42 -4.21
N LEU A 210 16.04 11.06 -4.71
CA LEU A 210 14.70 10.45 -4.74
C LEU A 210 14.69 9.15 -5.57
N HIS A 211 15.22 9.18 -6.79
CA HIS A 211 15.27 8.01 -7.66
C HIS A 211 16.18 6.92 -7.10
N ASP A 212 17.41 7.30 -6.74
CA ASP A 212 18.41 6.38 -6.21
C ASP A 212 17.94 5.74 -4.90
N GLY A 213 17.28 6.51 -4.03
CA GLY A 213 16.76 6.03 -2.75
C GLY A 213 15.59 5.06 -2.89
N LEU A 214 14.74 5.20 -3.93
CA LEU A 214 13.69 4.23 -4.22
C LEU A 214 14.27 2.97 -4.88
N ALA A 215 15.15 3.14 -5.87
CA ALA A 215 15.79 2.05 -6.59
C ALA A 215 16.63 1.16 -5.67
N ALA A 216 17.29 1.76 -4.67
CA ALA A 216 18.08 1.03 -3.68
C ALA A 216 17.22 0.19 -2.71
N GLN A 217 15.93 0.50 -2.57
CA GLN A 217 15.03 -0.28 -1.71
C GLN A 217 14.35 -1.42 -2.46
N ASP A 218 13.78 -1.12 -3.63
CA ASP A 218 13.07 -2.09 -4.45
C ASP A 218 12.93 -1.54 -5.88
N ALA A 219 13.32 -2.33 -6.88
CA ALA A 219 13.22 -1.97 -8.29
C ALA A 219 11.76 -1.64 -8.70
N ASN A 220 10.77 -2.31 -8.10
CA ASN A 220 9.35 -2.06 -8.36
C ASN A 220 8.91 -0.64 -7.98
N LEU A 221 9.54 -0.02 -6.98
CA LEU A 221 9.23 1.37 -6.59
C LEU A 221 9.61 2.38 -7.66
N THR A 222 10.52 2.03 -8.57
CA THR A 222 10.90 2.87 -9.72
C THR A 222 10.26 2.41 -11.03
N SER A 223 9.55 1.29 -11.01
CA SER A 223 8.78 0.84 -12.15
C SER A 223 7.56 1.73 -12.37
N ILE A 224 7.30 2.07 -13.64
CA ILE A 224 6.11 2.82 -14.04
C ILE A 224 4.86 1.93 -14.10
N VAL A 225 5.00 0.61 -14.09
CA VAL A 225 3.89 -0.35 -14.06
C VAL A 225 4.20 -1.37 -12.95
N PRO A 226 3.28 -1.67 -12.03
CA PRO A 226 3.56 -2.65 -10.98
C PRO A 226 3.68 -4.06 -11.58
N ALA A 227 4.41 -4.93 -10.89
CA ALA A 227 4.51 -6.35 -11.23
C ALA A 227 3.19 -7.09 -10.92
N ASP A 228 3.03 -8.29 -11.47
CA ASP A 228 2.00 -9.28 -11.11
C ASP A 228 0.53 -8.83 -11.17
N LEU A 229 0.16 -7.88 -12.04
CA LEU A 229 -1.24 -7.53 -12.30
C LEU A 229 -2.02 -8.68 -12.97
N GLY A 230 -2.60 -9.58 -12.17
CA GLY A 230 -3.32 -10.77 -12.63
C GLY A 230 -4.55 -10.50 -13.51
N LEU A 231 -5.26 -9.41 -13.25
CA LEU A 231 -6.39 -8.93 -14.07
C LEU A 231 -5.99 -7.99 -15.23
N GLY A 232 -4.69 -7.75 -15.42
CA GLY A 232 -4.15 -7.01 -16.55
C GLY A 232 -4.00 -5.50 -16.32
N VAL A 233 -3.01 -4.92 -17.01
CA VAL A 233 -2.61 -3.50 -16.89
C VAL A 233 -3.72 -2.54 -17.29
N SER A 234 -4.46 -2.87 -18.34
CA SER A 234 -5.44 -1.96 -18.92
C SER A 234 -6.62 -1.73 -17.99
N LEU A 235 -7.08 -2.78 -17.30
CA LEU A 235 -8.14 -2.68 -16.31
C LEU A 235 -7.66 -1.93 -15.06
N TRP A 236 -6.43 -2.18 -14.62
CA TRP A 236 -5.81 -1.45 -13.51
C TRP A 236 -5.73 0.06 -13.79
N VAL A 237 -5.19 0.47 -14.95
CA VAL A 237 -5.14 1.89 -15.35
C VAL A 237 -6.55 2.47 -15.51
N PHE A 238 -7.46 1.73 -16.13
CA PHE A 238 -8.83 2.19 -16.35
C PHE A 238 -9.61 2.38 -15.04
N ALA A 239 -9.29 1.61 -13.99
CA ALA A 239 -9.88 1.78 -12.67
C ALA A 239 -9.61 3.18 -12.10
N PHE A 240 -8.42 3.75 -12.31
CA PHE A 240 -8.13 5.12 -11.88
C PHE A 240 -8.91 6.19 -12.64
N PHE A 241 -9.17 5.97 -13.93
CA PHE A 241 -10.07 6.83 -14.70
C PHE A 241 -11.49 6.81 -14.13
N LEU A 242 -12.04 5.62 -13.85
CA LEU A 242 -13.35 5.50 -13.20
C LEU A 242 -13.34 6.09 -11.79
N GLY A 243 -12.23 5.99 -11.08
CA GLY A 243 -12.04 6.62 -9.79
C GLY A 243 -12.10 8.15 -9.85
N GLY A 244 -11.43 8.75 -10.84
CA GLY A 244 -11.57 10.18 -11.12
C GLY A 244 -12.99 10.58 -11.53
N LEU A 245 -13.64 9.78 -12.38
CA LEU A 245 -15.01 10.00 -12.81
C LEU A 245 -16.01 9.93 -11.62
N SER A 246 -15.68 9.13 -10.60
CA SER A 246 -16.47 8.97 -9.37
C SER A 246 -16.63 10.26 -8.58
N VAL A 247 -15.85 11.31 -8.86
CA VAL A 247 -16.03 12.66 -8.28
C VAL A 247 -17.46 13.19 -8.52
N ALA A 248 -18.06 12.90 -9.68
CA ALA A 248 -19.44 13.28 -10.00
C ALA A 248 -20.48 12.52 -9.18
N GLY A 249 -20.10 11.36 -8.63
CA GLY A 249 -20.93 10.53 -7.76
C GLY A 249 -20.79 10.86 -6.27
N GLN A 250 -19.96 11.85 -5.89
CA GLN A 250 -19.72 12.22 -4.49
C GLN A 250 -20.68 13.32 -4.02
N PRO A 251 -21.68 13.05 -3.15
CA PRO A 251 -22.63 14.07 -2.70
C PRO A 251 -21.95 15.28 -2.03
N GLN A 252 -20.90 15.05 -1.24
CA GLN A 252 -20.14 16.08 -0.53
C GLN A 252 -19.43 17.06 -1.46
N VAL A 253 -19.01 16.63 -2.66
CA VAL A 253 -18.40 17.50 -3.69
C VAL A 253 -19.49 18.12 -4.57
N VAL A 254 -20.48 17.31 -4.97
CA VAL A 254 -21.61 17.75 -5.80
C VAL A 254 -22.36 18.94 -5.19
N THR A 255 -22.57 18.93 -3.87
CA THR A 255 -23.27 20.02 -3.18
C THR A 255 -22.61 21.39 -3.40
N ARG A 256 -21.28 21.46 -3.58
CA ARG A 256 -20.58 22.72 -3.94
C ARG A 256 -20.95 23.18 -5.33
N VAL A 257 -21.01 22.26 -6.28
CA VAL A 257 -21.44 22.54 -7.66
C VAL A 257 -22.90 23.00 -7.68
N MET A 258 -23.75 22.43 -6.83
CA MET A 258 -25.15 22.84 -6.66
C MET A 258 -25.29 24.25 -6.06
N THR A 259 -24.25 24.82 -5.43
CA THR A 259 -24.27 26.22 -4.97
C THR A 259 -24.05 27.26 -6.07
N LEU A 260 -23.76 26.82 -7.30
CA LEU A 260 -23.50 27.68 -8.45
C LEU A 260 -24.79 27.94 -9.24
N GLY A 261 -25.08 29.22 -9.50
CA GLY A 261 -26.31 29.63 -10.18
C GLY A 261 -26.32 29.35 -11.69
N THR A 262 -25.18 29.47 -12.36
CA THR A 262 -25.10 29.41 -13.83
C THR A 262 -24.03 28.44 -14.36
N ASP A 263 -24.14 28.05 -15.65
CA ASP A 263 -23.09 27.26 -16.32
C ASP A 263 -21.78 28.04 -16.50
N GLU A 264 -21.83 29.37 -16.56
CA GLU A 264 -20.64 30.23 -16.59
C GLU A 264 -19.90 30.19 -15.25
N ASP A 265 -20.64 30.26 -14.14
CA ASP A 265 -20.11 30.06 -12.80
C ASP A 265 -19.46 28.69 -12.64
N ARG A 266 -20.13 27.63 -13.14
CA ARG A 266 -19.59 26.27 -13.14
C ARG A 266 -18.29 26.14 -13.94
N LYS A 267 -18.19 26.75 -15.12
CA LYS A 267 -16.96 26.75 -15.93
C LYS A 267 -15.83 27.50 -15.22
N THR A 268 -16.15 28.63 -14.59
CA THR A 268 -15.17 29.38 -13.80
C THR A 268 -14.70 28.56 -12.60
N ALA A 269 -15.61 27.89 -11.90
CA ALA A 269 -15.27 26.99 -10.80
C ALA A 269 -14.40 25.81 -11.25
N MET A 270 -14.67 25.22 -12.43
CA MET A 270 -13.84 24.17 -13.01
C MET A 270 -12.38 24.62 -13.21
N LEU A 271 -12.16 25.84 -13.73
CA LEU A 271 -10.81 26.38 -13.92
C LEU A 271 -10.07 26.53 -12.59
N TRP A 272 -10.74 27.08 -11.57
CA TRP A 272 -10.19 27.20 -10.21
C TRP A 272 -9.90 25.84 -9.59
N PHE A 273 -10.79 24.86 -9.76
CA PHE A 273 -10.62 23.51 -9.25
C PHE A 273 -9.34 22.88 -9.79
N PHE A 274 -9.11 22.89 -11.10
CA PHE A 274 -7.92 22.27 -11.69
C PHE A 274 -6.64 23.09 -11.49
N ALA A 275 -6.74 24.42 -11.42
CA ALA A 275 -5.62 25.29 -11.07
C ALA A 275 -5.09 24.98 -9.65
N TRP A 276 -5.95 24.49 -8.76
CA TRP A 276 -5.57 24.10 -7.40
C TRP A 276 -5.24 22.61 -7.27
N GLN A 277 -6.06 21.73 -7.86
CA GLN A 277 -5.93 20.27 -7.75
C GLN A 277 -4.61 19.77 -8.34
N THR A 278 -4.24 20.27 -9.52
CA THR A 278 -3.06 19.79 -10.25
C THR A 278 -1.75 19.99 -9.48
N PRO A 279 -1.40 21.22 -9.05
CA PRO A 279 -0.17 21.41 -8.28
C PRO A 279 -0.23 20.69 -6.93
N PHE A 280 -1.38 20.67 -6.27
CA PHE A 280 -1.53 19.98 -4.99
C PHE A 280 -1.26 18.48 -5.11
N LEU A 281 -1.83 17.82 -6.12
CA LEU A 281 -1.58 16.40 -6.40
C LEU A 281 -0.09 16.11 -6.63
N VAL A 282 0.58 16.91 -7.46
CA VAL A 282 2.02 16.75 -7.73
C VAL A 282 2.85 16.88 -6.46
N ILE A 283 2.55 17.89 -5.63
CA ILE A 283 3.22 18.11 -4.34
C ILE A 283 3.05 16.88 -3.43
N MET A 284 1.84 16.35 -3.31
CA MET A 284 1.57 15.23 -2.41
C MET A 284 2.20 13.91 -2.91
N VAL A 285 2.25 13.69 -4.23
CA VAL A 285 3.01 12.56 -4.81
C VAL A 285 4.49 12.66 -4.42
N ILE A 286 5.11 13.84 -4.57
CA ILE A 286 6.52 14.02 -4.21
C ILE A 286 6.74 13.76 -2.71
N ILE A 287 5.85 14.26 -1.84
CA ILE A 287 5.96 14.00 -0.40
C ILE A 287 5.83 12.51 -0.07
N GLY A 288 4.92 11.79 -0.72
CA GLY A 288 4.75 10.35 -0.51
C GLY A 288 5.98 9.54 -0.93
N LEU A 289 6.55 9.87 -2.11
CA LEU A 289 7.77 9.22 -2.60
C LEU A 289 8.98 9.58 -1.72
N ALA A 290 9.13 10.84 -1.32
CA ALA A 290 10.18 11.27 -0.40
C ALA A 290 10.06 10.56 0.96
N SER A 291 8.84 10.39 1.47
CA SER A 291 8.58 9.61 2.68
C SER A 291 9.05 8.17 2.57
N ARG A 292 8.86 7.51 1.40
CA ARG A 292 9.37 6.15 1.16
C ARG A 292 10.89 6.09 1.16
N VAL A 293 11.56 7.11 0.64
CA VAL A 293 13.03 7.19 0.68
C VAL A 293 13.55 7.32 2.11
N VAL A 294 12.88 8.13 2.95
CA VAL A 294 13.31 8.39 4.33
C VAL A 294 13.01 7.22 5.26
N PHE A 295 11.84 6.59 5.15
CA PHE A 295 11.41 5.51 6.04
C PHE A 295 11.42 4.15 5.32
N THR A 296 12.34 3.27 5.72
CA THR A 296 12.62 2.01 5.02
C THR A 296 12.16 0.74 5.75
N GLY A 297 11.71 0.86 7.01
CA GLY A 297 11.31 -0.28 7.83
C GLY A 297 10.01 -0.96 7.37
N THR A 298 9.97 -2.29 7.39
CA THR A 298 8.79 -3.11 7.04
C THR A 298 7.63 -2.98 8.03
N GLU A 299 7.90 -2.58 9.28
CA GLU A 299 6.89 -2.35 10.32
C GLU A 299 6.37 -0.89 10.37
N PHE A 300 6.85 -0.02 9.48
CA PHE A 300 6.40 1.37 9.43
C PHE A 300 4.98 1.45 8.85
N ASP A 301 4.04 2.08 9.57
CA ASP A 301 2.72 2.40 9.00
C ASP A 301 2.89 3.49 7.92
N PRO A 302 2.67 3.16 6.62
CA PRO A 302 2.86 4.11 5.53
C PRO A 302 1.97 5.36 5.65
N GLU A 303 0.82 5.25 6.31
CA GLU A 303 -0.10 6.37 6.54
C GLU A 303 0.48 7.44 7.48
N LEU A 304 1.55 7.12 8.22
CA LEU A 304 2.24 8.07 9.11
C LEU A 304 3.39 8.80 8.43
N GLY A 305 3.67 8.51 7.15
CA GLY A 305 4.79 9.05 6.38
C GLY A 305 4.89 10.57 6.41
N LEU A 306 3.83 11.28 6.03
CA LEU A 306 3.84 12.75 6.00
C LEU A 306 3.94 13.38 7.40
N PRO A 307 3.15 12.96 8.41
CA PRO A 307 3.32 13.47 9.78
C PRO A 307 4.73 13.27 10.33
N MET A 308 5.33 12.09 10.13
CA MET A 308 6.69 11.79 10.59
C MET A 308 7.74 12.62 9.85
N LEU A 309 7.63 12.72 8.52
CA LEU A 309 8.53 13.53 7.71
C LEU A 309 8.51 15.00 8.15
N ALA A 310 7.33 15.55 8.48
CA ALA A 310 7.23 16.90 9.01
C ALA A 310 7.91 17.05 10.37
N MET A 311 7.74 16.08 11.28
CA MET A 311 8.36 16.10 12.60
C MET A 311 9.90 16.04 12.55
N GLU A 312 10.46 15.31 11.59
CA GLU A 312 11.91 15.13 11.47
C GLU A 312 12.59 16.28 10.73
N THR A 313 11.89 16.93 9.79
CA THR A 313 12.52 17.91 8.88
C THR A 313 12.16 19.36 9.19
N LEU A 314 11.04 19.63 9.89
CA LEU A 314 10.56 21.00 10.10
C LEU A 314 10.73 21.48 11.54
N GLY A 315 10.91 22.79 11.68
CA GLY A 315 10.87 23.45 12.98
C GLY A 315 9.47 23.43 13.61
N PRO A 316 9.35 23.54 14.95
CA PRO A 316 8.08 23.32 15.68
C PRO A 316 6.89 24.15 15.21
N PHE A 317 7.11 25.41 14.82
CA PHE A 317 6.05 26.27 14.29
C PHE A 317 5.46 25.71 12.99
N TRP A 318 6.32 25.25 12.08
CA TRP A 318 5.93 24.69 10.79
C TRP A 318 5.30 23.31 10.93
N VAL A 319 5.77 22.51 11.88
CA VAL A 319 5.10 21.27 12.29
C VAL A 319 3.65 21.57 12.72
N GLY A 320 3.42 22.60 13.54
CA GLY A 320 2.07 23.03 13.91
C GLY A 320 1.22 23.51 12.72
N LEU A 321 1.83 24.12 11.70
CA LEU A 321 1.17 24.48 10.43
C LEU A 321 0.76 23.21 9.66
N ILE A 322 1.63 22.20 9.56
CA ILE A 322 1.30 20.91 8.89
C ILE A 322 0.18 20.19 9.63
N LEU A 323 0.24 20.13 10.97
CA LEU A 323 -0.84 19.55 11.76
C LEU A 323 -2.17 20.28 11.50
N ALA A 324 -2.13 21.62 11.43
CA ALA A 324 -3.30 22.41 11.07
C ALA A 324 -3.78 22.15 9.63
N SER A 325 -2.88 21.92 8.67
CA SER A 325 -3.23 21.53 7.29
C SER A 325 -3.92 20.17 7.21
N ILE A 326 -3.48 19.19 8.00
CA ILE A 326 -4.12 17.87 8.07
C ILE A 326 -5.53 18.02 8.66
N PHE A 327 -5.67 18.75 9.78
CA PHE A 327 -6.98 19.04 10.37
C PHE A 327 -7.87 19.86 9.45
N ALA A 328 -7.30 20.82 8.72
CA ALA A 328 -8.02 21.60 7.72
C ALA A 328 -8.64 20.70 6.65
N ALA A 329 -7.84 19.77 6.09
CA ALA A 329 -8.30 18.83 5.09
C ALA A 329 -9.39 17.89 5.64
N THR A 330 -9.19 17.30 6.82
CA THR A 330 -10.14 16.36 7.42
C THR A 330 -11.47 17.03 7.78
N MET A 331 -11.43 18.23 8.38
CA MET A 331 -12.64 18.95 8.77
C MET A 331 -13.42 19.45 7.56
N SER A 332 -12.74 19.97 6.52
CA SER A 332 -13.35 20.42 5.25
C SER A 332 -14.04 19.32 4.45
N THR A 333 -13.79 18.06 4.81
CA THR A 333 -14.44 16.91 4.19
C THR A 333 -15.49 16.33 5.12
N ALA A 334 -15.19 16.17 6.41
CA ALA A 334 -16.15 15.66 7.39
C ALA A 334 -17.39 16.55 7.49
N ASP A 335 -17.23 17.87 7.51
CA ASP A 335 -18.36 18.82 7.49
C ASP A 335 -19.28 18.64 6.28
N SER A 336 -18.67 18.42 5.12
CA SER A 336 -19.29 18.33 3.81
C SER A 336 -20.07 17.03 3.67
N GLN A 337 -19.51 15.96 4.20
CA GLN A 337 -20.15 14.65 4.28
C GLN A 337 -21.33 14.69 5.23
N VAL A 338 -21.16 15.31 6.41
CA VAL A 338 -22.25 15.49 7.37
C VAL A 338 -23.40 16.30 6.78
N LEU A 339 -23.11 17.41 6.09
CA LEU A 339 -24.13 18.23 5.42
C LEU A 339 -24.80 17.49 4.25
N ALA A 340 -24.04 16.74 3.45
CA ALA A 340 -24.60 15.95 2.36
C ALA A 340 -25.50 14.81 2.87
N CYS A 341 -25.10 14.12 3.94
CA CYS A 341 -25.95 13.18 4.66
C CYS A 341 -27.20 13.85 5.25
N THR A 342 -27.06 15.07 5.76
CA THR A 342 -28.20 15.85 6.26
C THR A 342 -29.19 16.10 5.13
N ALA A 343 -28.72 16.55 3.96
CA ALA A 343 -29.57 16.78 2.79
C ALA A 343 -30.26 15.48 2.32
N ALA A 344 -29.51 14.39 2.19
CA ALA A 344 -30.06 13.09 1.81
C ALA A 344 -31.13 12.61 2.81
N PHE A 345 -30.93 12.82 4.11
CA PHE A 345 -31.91 12.44 5.11
C PHE A 345 -33.16 13.33 5.07
N THR A 346 -32.99 14.65 5.06
CA THR A 346 -34.13 15.58 5.17
C THR A 346 -34.93 15.71 3.89
N ASP A 347 -34.30 15.55 2.73
CA ASP A 347 -34.97 15.75 1.44
C ASP A 347 -35.48 14.44 0.85
N ASP A 348 -34.79 13.31 1.06
CA ASP A 348 -35.16 12.04 0.44
C ASP A 348 -35.77 11.04 1.43
N ILE A 349 -35.17 10.83 2.60
CA ILE A 349 -35.69 9.85 3.58
C ILE A 349 -36.93 10.37 4.31
N MET A 350 -36.87 11.60 4.80
CA MET A 350 -37.95 12.27 5.54
C MET A 350 -38.30 13.64 4.92
N PRO A 351 -38.84 13.68 3.68
CA PRO A 351 -39.15 14.92 2.97
C PRO A 351 -40.11 15.86 3.74
N GLU A 352 -40.89 15.34 4.69
CA GLU A 352 -41.82 16.11 5.51
C GLU A 352 -41.12 17.13 6.43
N ILE A 353 -39.83 16.91 6.74
CA ILE A 353 -39.02 17.83 7.56
C ILE A 353 -38.06 18.69 6.74
N SER A 354 -38.07 18.56 5.41
CA SER A 354 -37.13 19.22 4.47
C SER A 354 -37.14 20.76 4.55
N GLN A 355 -38.23 21.38 5.02
CA GLN A 355 -38.37 22.83 5.17
C GLN A 355 -38.20 23.30 6.63
N ASP A 356 -38.03 22.38 7.58
CA ASP A 356 -37.86 22.70 9.00
C ASP A 356 -36.37 22.88 9.31
N HIS A 357 -35.87 24.11 9.14
CA HIS A 357 -34.48 24.46 9.37
C HIS A 357 -33.95 24.03 10.75
N LYS A 358 -34.77 24.06 11.80
CA LYS A 358 -34.35 23.62 13.14
C LYS A 358 -34.12 22.12 13.17
N LYS A 359 -35.02 21.33 12.58
CA LYS A 359 -34.84 19.87 12.48
C LYS A 359 -33.67 19.50 11.58
N THR A 360 -33.46 20.21 10.46
CA THR A 360 -32.28 20.00 9.60
C THR A 360 -30.99 20.13 10.40
N LYS A 361 -30.86 21.17 11.24
CA LYS A 361 -29.68 21.36 12.10
C LYS A 361 -29.51 20.25 13.15
N ILE A 362 -30.62 19.72 13.69
CA ILE A 362 -30.56 18.56 14.61
C ILE A 362 -30.07 17.32 13.86
N VAL A 363 -30.53 17.08 12.63
CA VAL A 363 -30.05 15.97 11.80
C VAL A 363 -28.54 16.09 11.54
N THR A 364 -28.02 17.29 11.25
CA THR A 364 -26.57 17.52 11.12
C THR A 364 -25.81 17.08 12.37
N LEU A 365 -26.29 17.42 13.56
CA LEU A 365 -25.66 17.01 14.82
C LEU A 365 -25.69 15.48 15.00
N VAL A 366 -26.82 14.84 14.69
CA VAL A 366 -26.99 13.39 14.81
C VAL A 366 -26.06 12.65 13.85
N VAL A 367 -25.96 13.11 12.60
CA VAL A 367 -25.06 12.52 11.60
C VAL A 367 -23.60 12.69 12.02
N ALA A 368 -23.19 13.87 12.49
CA ALA A 368 -21.84 14.09 12.99
C ALA A 368 -21.50 13.17 14.17
N ALA A 369 -22.43 13.01 15.12
CA ALA A 369 -22.27 12.11 16.25
C ALA A 369 -22.19 10.64 15.80
N PHE A 370 -22.99 10.25 14.80
CA PHE A 370 -22.99 8.91 14.23
C PHE A 370 -21.65 8.60 13.53
N ALA A 371 -21.13 9.51 12.69
CA ALA A 371 -19.81 9.35 12.07
C ALA A 371 -18.68 9.26 13.10
N THR A 372 -18.76 10.07 14.17
CA THR A 372 -17.78 10.02 15.28
C THR A 372 -17.83 8.68 16.00
N ALA A 373 -19.02 8.13 16.24
CA ALA A 373 -19.18 6.81 16.85
C ALA A 373 -18.60 5.70 15.97
N ILE A 374 -18.77 5.76 14.64
CA ILE A 374 -18.15 4.82 13.70
C ILE A 374 -16.62 4.93 13.76
N SER A 375 -16.07 6.15 13.78
CA SER A 375 -14.60 6.37 13.86
C SER A 375 -14.02 5.76 15.14
N ILE A 376 -14.61 6.06 16.30
CA ILE A 376 -14.17 5.49 17.58
C ILE A 376 -14.29 3.97 17.59
N PHE A 377 -15.37 3.41 17.04
CA PHE A 377 -15.54 1.97 16.94
C PHE A 377 -14.48 1.34 16.02
N GLY A 378 -14.17 1.98 14.91
CA GLY A 378 -13.16 1.54 13.93
C GLY A 378 -11.77 1.33 14.53
N LEU A 379 -11.37 2.14 15.52
CA LEU A 379 -10.10 1.99 16.24
C LEU A 379 -9.94 0.63 16.95
N TYR A 380 -11.05 -0.07 17.23
CA TYR A 380 -11.05 -1.36 17.92
C TYR A 380 -11.34 -2.54 16.99
N VAL A 381 -11.43 -2.29 15.69
CA VAL A 381 -11.66 -3.32 14.67
C VAL A 381 -10.41 -3.40 13.78
N PRO A 382 -9.82 -4.59 13.56
CA PRO A 382 -8.66 -4.73 12.68
C PRO A 382 -8.93 -4.14 11.29
N GLY A 383 -8.07 -3.23 10.83
CA GLY A 383 -8.22 -2.50 9.56
C GLY A 383 -9.32 -1.43 9.54
N GLY A 384 -10.06 -1.26 10.64
CA GLY A 384 -11.11 -0.25 10.80
C GLY A 384 -10.60 1.18 11.01
N ASP A 385 -9.28 1.34 11.11
CA ASP A 385 -8.56 2.61 11.24
C ASP A 385 -7.80 3.01 9.95
N SER A 386 -7.77 2.14 8.93
CA SER A 386 -7.13 2.43 7.63
C SER A 386 -7.89 3.53 6.89
N VAL A 387 -7.26 4.71 6.78
CA VAL A 387 -7.87 5.85 6.09
C VAL A 387 -7.98 5.55 4.60
N PHE A 388 -6.94 4.99 3.98
CA PHE A 388 -6.94 4.64 2.56
C PHE A 388 -8.11 3.71 2.20
N THR A 389 -8.23 2.58 2.90
CA THR A 389 -9.22 1.55 2.60
C THR A 389 -10.65 2.08 2.70
N LEU A 390 -10.96 2.78 3.80
CA LEU A 390 -12.30 3.28 4.07
C LEU A 390 -12.72 4.36 3.06
N VAL A 391 -11.78 5.23 2.67
CA VAL A 391 -12.03 6.29 1.69
C VAL A 391 -12.23 5.71 0.30
N VAL A 392 -11.36 4.81 -0.14
CA VAL A 392 -11.44 4.15 -1.44
C VAL A 392 -12.76 3.40 -1.60
N LEU A 393 -13.15 2.61 -0.59
CA LEU A 393 -14.42 1.90 -0.56
C LEU A 393 -15.61 2.86 -0.70
N ALA A 394 -15.60 3.97 0.02
CA ALA A 394 -16.68 4.95 -0.04
C ALA A 394 -16.75 5.69 -1.39
N VAL A 395 -15.60 6.14 -1.91
CA VAL A 395 -15.53 6.87 -3.19
C VAL A 395 -15.99 5.99 -4.34
N TYR A 396 -15.45 4.78 -4.44
CA TYR A 396 -15.80 3.87 -5.54
C TYR A 396 -17.18 3.27 -5.35
N GLY A 397 -17.61 2.97 -4.13
CA GLY A 397 -18.98 2.56 -3.83
C GLY A 397 -20.02 3.57 -4.32
N LEU A 398 -19.87 4.84 -3.91
CA LEU A 398 -20.76 5.91 -4.34
C LEU A 398 -20.63 6.22 -5.83
N GLY A 399 -19.41 6.20 -6.37
CA GLY A 399 -19.15 6.32 -7.80
C GLY A 399 -19.93 5.30 -8.61
N SER A 400 -19.83 4.02 -8.23
CA SER A 400 -20.54 2.91 -8.87
C SER A 400 -22.05 3.01 -8.80
N ILE A 401 -22.61 3.58 -7.72
CA ILE A 401 -24.05 3.79 -7.56
C ILE A 401 -24.53 4.95 -8.45
N PHE A 402 -23.87 6.11 -8.35
CA PHE A 402 -24.38 7.35 -8.94
C PHE A 402 -23.95 7.57 -10.39
N VAL A 403 -22.69 7.35 -10.73
CA VAL A 403 -22.14 7.73 -12.05
C VAL A 403 -22.90 7.04 -13.19
N PRO A 404 -23.16 5.71 -13.17
CA PRO A 404 -23.91 5.07 -14.25
C PRO A 404 -25.31 5.66 -14.43
N ILE A 405 -26.04 5.89 -13.33
CA ILE A 405 -27.40 6.46 -13.37
C ILE A 405 -27.36 7.89 -13.92
N LEU A 406 -26.41 8.70 -13.47
CA LEU A 406 -26.23 10.07 -13.94
C LEU A 406 -25.88 10.13 -15.43
N ILE A 407 -25.06 9.20 -15.93
CA ILE A 407 -24.73 9.08 -17.36
C ILE A 407 -25.97 8.73 -18.17
N ILE A 408 -26.76 7.75 -17.73
CA ILE A 408 -27.99 7.33 -18.42
C ILE A 408 -29.03 8.45 -18.45
N ARG A 409 -29.25 9.13 -17.33
CA ARG A 409 -30.14 10.30 -17.26
C ARG A 409 -29.62 11.48 -18.07
N TRP A 410 -28.31 11.74 -18.04
CA TRP A 410 -27.69 12.76 -18.89
C TRP A 410 -27.87 12.44 -20.38
N ALA A 411 -27.80 11.17 -20.77
CA ALA A 411 -28.07 10.71 -22.13
C ALA A 411 -29.55 10.89 -22.53
N GLY A 412 -30.43 11.18 -21.57
CA GLY A 412 -31.84 11.47 -21.80
C GLY A 412 -32.75 10.24 -21.69
N TYR A 413 -32.25 9.14 -21.12
CA TYR A 413 -33.09 8.01 -20.72
C TYR A 413 -33.44 8.15 -19.24
N GLU A 414 -34.72 8.01 -18.91
CA GLU A 414 -35.22 8.11 -17.53
C GLU A 414 -35.68 6.73 -17.06
N PRO A 415 -34.83 5.96 -16.37
CA PRO A 415 -35.23 4.64 -15.87
C PRO A 415 -36.30 4.80 -14.78
N ASP A 416 -37.27 3.88 -14.78
CA ASP A 416 -38.27 3.81 -13.70
C ASP A 416 -37.65 3.37 -12.36
N THR A 417 -38.45 3.41 -11.30
CA THR A 417 -38.07 3.02 -9.94
C THR A 417 -37.38 1.66 -9.88
N THR A 418 -37.98 0.61 -10.46
CA THR A 418 -37.45 -0.75 -10.38
C THR A 418 -36.13 -0.87 -11.13
N HIS A 419 -36.03 -0.25 -12.30
CA HIS A 419 -34.80 -0.21 -13.10
C HIS A 419 -33.67 0.50 -12.33
N THR A 420 -33.95 1.70 -11.82
CA THR A 420 -32.96 2.50 -11.07
C THR A 420 -32.49 1.77 -9.81
N MET A 421 -33.41 1.18 -9.03
CA MET A 421 -33.06 0.39 -7.85
C MET A 421 -32.23 -0.85 -8.18
N ALA A 422 -32.56 -1.57 -9.26
CA ALA A 422 -31.79 -2.74 -9.67
C ALA A 422 -30.36 -2.36 -10.05
N MET A 423 -30.15 -1.24 -10.75
CA MET A 423 -28.81 -0.72 -11.05
C MET A 423 -28.01 -0.44 -9.77
N MET A 424 -28.61 0.22 -8.76
CA MET A 424 -27.93 0.52 -7.49
C MET A 424 -27.59 -0.73 -6.69
N VAL A 425 -28.50 -1.70 -6.62
CA VAL A 425 -28.27 -2.97 -5.92
C VAL A 425 -27.20 -3.79 -6.63
N ALA A 426 -27.19 -3.82 -7.96
CA ALA A 426 -26.15 -4.47 -8.74
C ALA A 426 -24.78 -3.81 -8.52
N ALA A 427 -24.71 -2.47 -8.52
CA ALA A 427 -23.50 -1.73 -8.22
C ALA A 427 -22.95 -2.08 -6.83
N LEU A 428 -23.81 -2.02 -5.79
CA LEU A 428 -23.43 -2.35 -4.42
C LEU A 428 -22.96 -3.80 -4.31
N THR A 429 -23.68 -4.72 -4.93
CA THR A 429 -23.32 -6.15 -4.92
C THR A 429 -21.97 -6.36 -5.61
N GLY A 430 -21.72 -5.69 -6.74
CA GLY A 430 -20.44 -5.74 -7.44
C GLY A 430 -19.28 -5.25 -6.56
N VAL A 431 -19.44 -4.10 -5.91
CA VAL A 431 -18.42 -3.54 -5.00
C VAL A 431 -18.12 -4.46 -3.82
N ILE A 432 -19.16 -4.91 -3.12
CA ILE A 432 -18.99 -5.73 -1.90
C ILE A 432 -18.48 -7.13 -2.24
N ALA A 433 -19.01 -7.77 -3.28
CA ALA A 433 -18.55 -9.10 -3.70
C ALA A 433 -17.08 -9.05 -4.12
N TRP A 434 -16.66 -8.02 -4.87
CA TRP A 434 -15.28 -7.87 -5.30
C TRP A 434 -14.31 -7.71 -4.13
N ARG A 435 -14.68 -6.88 -3.15
CA ARG A 435 -13.91 -6.70 -1.92
C ARG A 435 -13.80 -8.00 -1.12
N LEU A 436 -14.91 -8.72 -0.96
CA LEU A 436 -14.92 -9.98 -0.19
C LEU A 436 -14.10 -11.09 -0.85
N LEU A 437 -13.89 -11.02 -2.16
CA LEU A 437 -13.04 -11.94 -2.92
C LEU A 437 -11.55 -11.54 -2.90
N GLY A 438 -11.18 -10.40 -2.30
CA GLY A 438 -9.81 -9.88 -2.29
C GLY A 438 -9.34 -9.27 -3.62
N LEU A 439 -10.21 -9.20 -4.63
CA LEU A 439 -9.84 -8.73 -5.97
C LEU A 439 -9.62 -7.20 -6.03
N ASN A 440 -9.95 -6.48 -4.95
CA ASN A 440 -9.70 -5.05 -4.84
C ASN A 440 -8.21 -4.69 -4.78
N ASP A 441 -7.34 -5.65 -4.45
CA ASP A 441 -5.90 -5.45 -4.39
C ASP A 441 -5.29 -5.41 -5.81
N GLU A 442 -5.92 -6.12 -6.76
CA GLU A 442 -5.54 -6.10 -8.17
C GLU A 442 -6.21 -4.95 -8.93
N VAL A 443 -7.53 -4.82 -8.82
CA VAL A 443 -8.32 -3.80 -9.54
C VAL A 443 -9.38 -3.23 -8.62
N PHE A 444 -9.42 -1.91 -8.51
CA PHE A 444 -10.37 -1.23 -7.63
C PHE A 444 -11.84 -1.49 -7.97
N GLU A 445 -12.67 -1.40 -6.92
CA GLU A 445 -14.09 -1.76 -6.92
C GLU A 445 -14.95 -0.93 -7.88
N SER A 446 -14.44 0.20 -8.38
CA SER A 446 -15.11 1.03 -9.37
C SER A 446 -15.45 0.26 -10.66
N ILE A 447 -14.57 -0.66 -11.08
CA ILE A 447 -14.72 -1.45 -12.31
C ILE A 447 -15.92 -2.41 -12.20
N PRO A 448 -15.94 -3.37 -11.27
CA PRO A 448 -17.07 -4.30 -11.13
C PRO A 448 -18.35 -3.59 -10.71
N GLY A 449 -18.27 -2.54 -9.89
CA GLY A 449 -19.45 -1.80 -9.44
C GLY A 449 -20.12 -1.03 -10.58
N MET A 450 -19.38 -0.21 -11.32
CA MET A 450 -19.96 0.52 -12.47
C MET A 450 -20.36 -0.45 -13.59
N GLY A 451 -19.55 -1.48 -13.84
CA GLY A 451 -19.84 -2.53 -14.82
C GLY A 451 -21.17 -3.23 -14.53
N ALA A 452 -21.39 -3.67 -13.29
CA ALA A 452 -22.64 -4.32 -12.88
C ALA A 452 -23.88 -3.40 -13.06
N ALA A 453 -23.74 -2.10 -12.77
CA ALA A 453 -24.81 -1.14 -12.98
C ALA A 453 -25.17 -0.97 -14.46
N PHE A 454 -24.16 -0.80 -15.33
CA PHE A 454 -24.37 -0.67 -16.78
C PHE A 454 -24.91 -1.95 -17.39
N ILE A 455 -24.38 -3.12 -17.03
CA ILE A 455 -24.89 -4.42 -17.48
C ILE A 455 -26.38 -4.55 -17.11
N THR A 456 -26.72 -4.25 -15.87
CA THR A 456 -28.12 -4.27 -15.40
C THR A 456 -29.00 -3.34 -16.22
N HIS A 457 -28.51 -2.12 -16.51
CA HIS A 457 -29.24 -1.16 -17.34
C HIS A 457 -29.55 -1.72 -18.73
N PHE A 458 -28.53 -2.18 -19.47
CA PHE A 458 -28.72 -2.67 -20.82
C PHE A 458 -29.60 -3.93 -20.87
N VAL A 459 -29.46 -4.85 -19.91
CA VAL A 459 -30.30 -6.05 -19.80
C VAL A 459 -31.76 -5.68 -19.53
N MET A 460 -32.03 -4.85 -18.51
CA MET A 460 -33.40 -4.45 -18.18
C MET A 460 -34.04 -3.62 -19.29
N HIS A 461 -33.27 -2.76 -19.94
CA HIS A 461 -33.71 -2.01 -21.10
C HIS A 461 -34.17 -2.96 -22.22
N GLN A 462 -33.34 -3.91 -22.61
CA GLN A 462 -33.65 -4.87 -23.68
C GLN A 462 -34.90 -5.72 -23.36
N LEU A 463 -35.12 -6.05 -22.10
CA LEU A 463 -36.26 -6.87 -21.66
C LEU A 463 -37.58 -6.09 -21.57
N ARG A 464 -37.53 -4.78 -21.28
CA ARG A 464 -38.72 -4.00 -20.91
C ARG A 464 -39.09 -2.93 -21.92
N ASN A 465 -38.10 -2.27 -22.52
CA ASN A 465 -38.28 -1.03 -23.30
C ASN A 465 -37.44 -1.05 -24.59
N SER A 466 -37.51 -2.13 -25.38
CA SER A 466 -36.70 -2.29 -26.61
C SER A 466 -37.00 -1.26 -27.71
N ASP A 467 -38.11 -0.54 -27.60
CA ASP A 467 -38.59 0.39 -28.62
C ASP A 467 -37.96 1.80 -28.51
N VAL A 468 -37.25 2.08 -27.42
CA VAL A 468 -36.55 3.34 -27.16
C VAL A 468 -35.05 3.07 -27.17
N SER A 469 -34.20 4.08 -27.40
CA SER A 469 -32.76 3.87 -27.26
C SER A 469 -32.37 3.74 -25.78
N PRO A 470 -31.46 2.81 -25.40
CA PRO A 470 -30.94 2.74 -24.05
C PRO A 470 -30.16 3.98 -23.63
N LEU A 471 -29.63 4.74 -24.60
CA LEU A 471 -28.94 6.01 -24.37
C LEU A 471 -29.86 7.22 -24.60
N GLY A 472 -31.18 7.03 -24.51
CA GLY A 472 -32.17 8.10 -24.58
C GLY A 472 -32.13 8.83 -25.92
N ARG A 473 -31.50 10.03 -25.93
CA ARG A 473 -31.43 10.89 -27.13
C ARG A 473 -30.38 10.47 -28.15
N TYR A 474 -29.51 9.52 -27.81
CA TYR A 474 -28.50 9.00 -28.72
C TYR A 474 -28.91 7.61 -29.22
N GLU A 475 -28.91 7.39 -30.53
CA GLU A 475 -29.11 6.05 -31.08
C GLU A 475 -27.87 5.19 -30.87
N LEU A 476 -28.06 3.89 -30.62
CA LEU A 476 -26.96 2.95 -30.65
C LEU A 476 -26.41 2.86 -32.08
N PRO A 477 -25.08 2.88 -32.27
CA PRO A 477 -24.49 2.66 -33.59
C PRO A 477 -24.89 1.29 -34.15
N ASP A 478 -24.88 1.14 -35.47
CA ASP A 478 -25.16 -0.15 -36.11
C ASP A 478 -24.13 -1.22 -35.70
N THR A 479 -24.49 -2.50 -35.85
CA THR A 479 -23.63 -3.62 -35.42
C THR A 479 -22.22 -3.56 -36.02
N ARG A 480 -22.09 -3.03 -37.23
CA ARG A 480 -20.79 -2.86 -37.89
C ARG A 480 -19.96 -1.77 -37.24
N THR A 481 -20.54 -0.60 -36.95
CA THR A 481 -19.82 0.48 -36.25
C THR A 481 -19.48 0.08 -34.82
N LEU A 482 -20.37 -0.64 -34.13
CA LEU A 482 -20.07 -1.22 -32.82
C LEU A 482 -18.91 -2.22 -32.88
N ALA A 483 -18.90 -3.13 -33.86
CA ALA A 483 -17.81 -4.09 -34.03
C ALA A 483 -16.48 -3.39 -34.35
N VAL A 484 -16.49 -2.35 -35.19
CA VAL A 484 -15.31 -1.53 -35.48
C VAL A 484 -14.84 -0.80 -34.23
N GLY A 485 -15.76 -0.17 -33.48
CA GLY A 485 -15.44 0.52 -32.23
C GLY A 485 -14.86 -0.42 -31.17
N ALA A 486 -15.47 -1.59 -30.98
CA ALA A 486 -14.95 -2.63 -30.09
C ALA A 486 -13.55 -3.08 -30.51
N LEU A 487 -13.29 -3.26 -31.81
CA LEU A 487 -11.97 -3.63 -32.31
C LEU A 487 -10.94 -2.50 -32.10
N VAL A 488 -11.33 -1.23 -32.28
CA VAL A 488 -10.47 -0.07 -32.02
C VAL A 488 -10.08 0.05 -30.55
N ILE A 489 -10.93 -0.40 -29.63
CA ILE A 489 -10.65 -0.42 -28.18
C ILE A 489 -9.85 -1.68 -27.80
N LEU A 490 -10.27 -2.85 -28.26
CA LEU A 490 -9.69 -4.13 -27.86
C LEU A 490 -8.31 -4.36 -28.48
N ALA A 491 -8.06 -3.92 -29.72
CA ALA A 491 -6.75 -4.11 -30.35
C ALA A 491 -5.58 -3.48 -29.57
N PRO A 492 -5.61 -2.19 -29.17
CA PRO A 492 -4.54 -1.63 -28.36
C PRO A 492 -4.47 -2.26 -26.96
N VAL A 493 -5.61 -2.62 -26.36
CA VAL A 493 -5.63 -3.35 -25.06
C VAL A 493 -4.91 -4.69 -25.19
N THR A 494 -5.22 -5.50 -26.20
CA THR A 494 -4.54 -6.78 -26.44
C THR A 494 -3.04 -6.59 -26.67
N VAL A 495 -2.62 -5.54 -27.38
CA VAL A 495 -1.19 -5.23 -27.56
C VAL A 495 -0.54 -4.86 -26.22
N VAL A 496 -1.20 -4.05 -25.40
CA VAL A 496 -0.70 -3.66 -24.08
C VAL A 496 -0.59 -4.86 -23.15
N GLU A 497 -1.62 -5.71 -23.06
CA GLU A 497 -1.59 -6.92 -22.22
C GLU A 497 -0.54 -7.92 -22.71
N ALA A 498 -0.41 -8.14 -24.02
CA ALA A 498 0.63 -9.01 -24.56
C ALA A 498 2.02 -8.45 -24.25
N THR A 499 2.23 -7.14 -24.39
CA THR A 499 3.50 -6.50 -24.05
C THR A 499 3.81 -6.64 -22.56
N TYR A 500 2.81 -6.44 -21.70
CA TYR A 500 2.96 -6.62 -20.26
C TYR A 500 3.25 -8.08 -19.89
N ALA A 501 2.63 -9.06 -20.55
CA ALA A 501 2.90 -10.48 -20.31
C ALA A 501 4.30 -10.94 -20.78
N PHE A 502 4.93 -10.25 -21.73
CA PHE A 502 6.27 -10.60 -22.24
C PHE A 502 7.40 -9.73 -21.70
N ALA A 503 7.10 -8.51 -21.25
CA ALA A 503 8.09 -7.49 -20.88
C ALA A 503 7.64 -6.64 -19.68
N GLY A 504 6.60 -7.08 -18.97
CA GLY A 504 6.23 -6.49 -17.69
C GLY A 504 7.29 -6.80 -16.62
N PRO A 505 7.36 -6.01 -15.55
CA PRO A 505 8.22 -6.32 -14.43
C PRO A 505 7.73 -7.61 -13.75
N ASP A 506 8.65 -8.55 -13.53
CA ASP A 506 8.37 -9.78 -12.79
C ASP A 506 8.76 -9.58 -11.32
N SER A 507 7.86 -9.94 -10.38
CA SER A 507 8.21 -9.97 -8.95
C SER A 507 9.32 -10.96 -8.64
N MET A 508 9.53 -11.94 -9.53
CA MET A 508 10.59 -12.93 -9.42
C MET A 508 12.00 -12.34 -9.62
N GLU A 509 12.15 -11.24 -10.36
CA GLU A 509 13.42 -10.50 -10.46
C GLU A 509 13.59 -9.45 -9.35
N SER A 510 12.53 -9.17 -8.57
CA SER A 510 12.49 -8.17 -7.51
C SER A 510 12.19 -8.78 -6.14
N GLY A 511 13.07 -9.68 -5.69
CA GLY A 511 13.53 -9.85 -4.30
C GLY A 511 12.56 -9.85 -3.10
N GLY A 512 11.25 -10.00 -3.26
CA GLY A 512 10.31 -9.81 -2.15
C GLY A 512 8.87 -10.21 -2.45
N GLY A 513 8.62 -11.50 -2.69
CA GLY A 513 7.25 -12.03 -2.74
C GLY A 513 6.58 -12.02 -1.36
N PRO A 514 5.23 -12.07 -1.27
CA PRO A 514 4.55 -12.23 0.02
C PRO A 514 4.86 -13.60 0.68
N PRO A 515 4.76 -13.73 2.01
CA PRO A 515 4.94 -15.01 2.70
C PRO A 515 3.92 -16.06 2.24
N GLY A 516 4.39 -17.30 2.01
CA GLY A 516 3.58 -18.42 1.52
C GLY A 516 4.04 -19.75 2.10
N ASP A 517 3.36 -20.82 1.69
CA ASP A 517 3.71 -22.20 2.00
C ASP A 517 4.36 -22.84 0.77
N TRP A 518 5.52 -23.47 0.98
CA TRP A 518 6.39 -23.95 -0.09
C TRP A 518 6.89 -25.37 0.20
N LEU A 519 7.02 -26.14 -0.86
CA LEU A 519 7.79 -27.38 -0.89
C LEU A 519 9.11 -27.09 -1.60
N VAL A 520 10.21 -27.25 -0.87
CA VAL A 520 11.58 -27.02 -1.34
C VAL A 520 12.29 -28.36 -1.46
N ASP A 521 12.55 -28.79 -2.69
CA ASP A 521 13.32 -29.99 -2.98
C ASP A 521 14.79 -29.61 -3.15
N ALA A 522 15.65 -30.12 -2.27
CA ALA A 522 17.07 -29.76 -2.18
C ALA A 522 17.94 -30.98 -2.53
N SER A 523 18.85 -30.79 -3.48
CA SER A 523 19.79 -31.81 -3.96
C SER A 523 21.22 -31.35 -3.69
N PHE A 524 21.98 -32.18 -2.96
CA PHE A 524 23.37 -31.90 -2.62
C PHE A 524 24.32 -32.72 -3.49
N SER A 525 25.35 -32.06 -4.01
CA SER A 525 26.49 -32.66 -4.72
C SER A 525 27.80 -32.26 -4.03
N SER A 526 28.90 -32.92 -4.41
CA SER A 526 30.22 -32.56 -3.92
C SER A 526 31.24 -32.44 -5.04
N GLU A 527 32.05 -31.39 -4.99
CA GLU A 527 33.14 -31.11 -5.92
C GLU A 527 34.48 -31.17 -5.18
N GLN A 528 35.45 -31.91 -5.71
CA GLN A 528 36.74 -32.06 -5.05
C GLN A 528 37.56 -30.77 -5.19
N LEU A 529 38.00 -30.21 -4.05
CA LEU A 529 38.85 -29.02 -4.00
C LEU A 529 40.34 -29.39 -3.91
N ALA A 530 40.67 -30.34 -3.03
CA ALA A 530 42.04 -30.80 -2.83
C ALA A 530 42.07 -32.18 -2.19
N ASP A 531 43.16 -32.92 -2.42
CA ASP A 531 43.49 -34.16 -1.74
C ASP A 531 45.01 -34.29 -1.56
N GLY A 532 45.44 -35.10 -0.60
CA GLY A 532 46.86 -35.34 -0.35
C GLY A 532 47.11 -36.21 0.87
N ILE A 533 48.38 -36.53 1.08
CA ILE A 533 48.87 -37.29 2.23
C ILE A 533 50.05 -36.53 2.80
N GLU A 534 49.99 -36.19 4.08
CA GLU A 534 51.03 -35.43 4.77
C GLU A 534 51.36 -36.07 6.12
N TYR A 535 52.63 -36.00 6.52
CA TYR A 535 53.07 -36.47 7.84
C TYR A 535 53.13 -35.29 8.82
N VAL A 536 52.39 -35.40 9.92
CA VAL A 536 52.24 -34.32 10.92
C VAL A 536 52.90 -34.75 12.23
N ASN A 537 53.95 -34.04 12.64
CA ASN A 537 54.66 -34.35 13.88
C ASN A 537 53.83 -34.01 15.13
N ASP A 538 54.10 -34.68 16.25
CA ASP A 538 53.44 -34.42 17.54
C ASP A 538 53.51 -32.94 17.95
N GLY A 539 52.34 -32.35 18.19
CA GLY A 539 52.19 -30.96 18.62
C GLY A 539 52.49 -29.90 17.55
N GLU A 540 52.77 -30.28 16.30
CA GLU A 540 52.85 -29.35 15.17
C GLU A 540 51.47 -29.11 14.54
N ASN A 541 51.29 -27.91 13.97
CA ASN A 541 50.10 -27.56 13.21
C ASN A 541 50.49 -27.42 11.73
N LEU A 542 49.95 -28.31 10.88
CA LEU A 542 50.10 -28.26 9.44
C LEU A 542 48.93 -27.48 8.84
N THR A 543 49.23 -26.41 8.09
CA THR A 543 48.22 -25.59 7.40
C THR A 543 48.28 -25.83 5.90
N ILE A 544 47.13 -26.14 5.30
CA ILE A 544 46.95 -26.37 3.86
C ILE A 544 46.02 -25.30 3.30
N ASP A 545 46.58 -24.41 2.49
CA ASP A 545 45.83 -23.33 1.82
C ASP A 545 45.28 -23.81 0.47
N MET A 546 44.01 -23.50 0.20
CA MET A 546 43.27 -23.88 -1.00
C MET A 546 42.49 -22.68 -1.55
N HIS A 547 42.11 -22.73 -2.82
CA HIS A 547 41.31 -21.68 -3.45
C HIS A 547 40.34 -22.28 -4.47
N THR A 548 39.12 -21.76 -4.56
CA THR A 548 38.09 -22.26 -5.49
C THR A 548 38.45 -22.10 -6.97
N ASP A 549 39.48 -21.31 -7.29
CA ASP A 549 39.99 -21.13 -8.67
C ASP A 549 40.53 -22.43 -9.27
N SER A 550 40.76 -23.46 -8.45
CA SER A 550 41.16 -24.79 -8.91
C SER A 550 39.99 -25.69 -9.33
N VAL A 551 38.75 -25.23 -9.17
CA VAL A 551 37.53 -25.96 -9.54
C VAL A 551 36.96 -25.36 -10.83
N ASP A 552 36.67 -26.21 -11.80
CA ASP A 552 36.08 -25.78 -13.08
C ASP A 552 34.67 -25.20 -12.86
N ASP A 553 34.40 -24.04 -13.48
CA ASP A 553 33.10 -23.34 -13.42
C ASP A 553 32.59 -23.09 -11.98
N ALA A 554 33.50 -22.87 -11.01
CA ALA A 554 33.15 -22.63 -9.61
C ALA A 554 32.18 -21.45 -9.40
N ASP A 555 32.28 -20.41 -10.24
CA ASP A 555 31.41 -19.23 -10.21
C ASP A 555 29.94 -19.55 -10.57
N ASP A 556 29.69 -20.69 -11.23
CA ASP A 556 28.35 -21.16 -11.60
C ASP A 556 27.73 -22.09 -10.52
N LEU A 557 28.47 -22.38 -9.44
CA LEU A 557 28.07 -23.32 -8.38
C LEU A 557 27.61 -22.59 -7.12
N ASN A 558 26.45 -23.00 -6.58
CA ASN A 558 26.01 -22.56 -5.25
C ASN A 558 26.73 -23.39 -4.16
N ILE A 559 27.93 -22.96 -3.78
CA ILE A 559 28.77 -23.63 -2.77
C ILE A 559 28.30 -23.25 -1.36
N VAL A 560 27.64 -24.17 -0.68
CA VAL A 560 26.98 -23.95 0.62
C VAL A 560 27.73 -24.53 1.82
N GLY A 561 28.83 -25.22 1.56
CA GLY A 561 29.62 -25.85 2.61
C GLY A 561 30.91 -26.46 2.11
N VAL A 562 31.70 -26.99 3.03
CA VAL A 562 32.91 -27.78 2.77
C VAL A 562 32.96 -28.98 3.72
N ARG A 563 33.35 -30.13 3.17
CA ARG A 563 33.54 -31.39 3.88
C ARG A 563 34.99 -31.85 3.72
N VAL A 564 35.65 -32.10 4.84
CA VAL A 564 36.99 -32.69 4.87
C VAL A 564 36.88 -34.09 5.45
N THR A 565 37.43 -35.07 4.74
CA THR A 565 37.64 -36.42 5.25
C THR A 565 39.11 -36.57 5.61
N LEU A 566 39.41 -36.81 6.88
CA LEU A 566 40.75 -37.15 7.35
C LEU A 566 40.81 -38.65 7.62
N THR A 567 41.76 -39.33 6.99
CA THR A 567 42.03 -40.76 7.15
C THR A 567 43.46 -40.94 7.63
N TYR A 568 43.66 -41.74 8.65
CA TYR A 568 44.96 -41.95 9.29
C TYR A 568 45.01 -43.36 9.86
N SER A 569 46.22 -43.89 10.05
CA SER A 569 46.41 -45.23 10.57
C SER A 569 47.62 -45.27 11.47
N GLU A 570 47.43 -45.93 12.61
CA GLU A 570 48.45 -46.26 13.59
C GLU A 570 49.78 -46.71 12.97
N ASP A 571 50.85 -45.95 13.20
CA ASP A 571 52.21 -46.27 12.75
C ASP A 571 53.21 -46.54 13.89
N GLU A 572 52.73 -46.53 15.15
CA GLU A 572 53.53 -46.77 16.36
C GLU A 572 54.40 -48.04 16.28
N THR A 573 55.69 -47.89 16.58
CA THR A 573 56.63 -49.03 16.64
C THR A 573 57.09 -49.34 18.06
N SER A 574 57.03 -50.62 18.44
CA SER A 574 57.43 -51.09 19.77
C SER A 574 58.69 -51.97 19.76
N ALA A 575 59.60 -51.74 20.71
CA ALA A 575 60.83 -52.50 20.86
C ALA A 575 61.21 -52.73 22.33
N GLY A 576 61.70 -53.93 22.68
CA GLY A 576 62.16 -54.22 24.04
C GLY A 576 61.86 -55.65 24.52
N LEU A 577 62.56 -56.08 25.57
CA LEU A 577 62.39 -57.42 26.16
C LEU A 577 61.00 -57.61 26.81
N GLY A 578 60.33 -56.52 27.19
CA GLY A 578 59.00 -56.54 27.81
C GLY A 578 57.83 -56.57 26.83
N CYS A 579 58.03 -56.35 25.52
CA CYS A 579 56.94 -56.25 24.54
C CYS A 579 56.21 -57.58 24.25
N ASN A 580 56.77 -58.72 24.68
CA ASN A 580 56.12 -60.03 24.56
C ASN A 580 55.04 -60.29 25.64
N LEU A 581 54.84 -59.35 26.58
CA LEU A 581 53.76 -59.44 27.57
C LEU A 581 52.42 -59.11 26.91
N PRO A 582 51.33 -59.83 27.21
CA PRO A 582 50.02 -59.57 26.60
C PRO A 582 49.58 -58.11 26.81
N GLY A 583 49.32 -57.40 25.71
CA GLY A 583 48.89 -56.00 25.71
C GLY A 583 50.00 -54.96 25.92
N ALA A 584 51.26 -55.37 26.13
CA ALA A 584 52.37 -54.42 26.34
C ALA A 584 52.90 -53.79 25.04
N SER A 585 52.58 -54.38 23.89
CA SER A 585 52.90 -53.88 22.54
C SER A 585 51.67 -53.30 21.82
N ASN A 586 50.55 -53.13 22.52
CA ASN A 586 49.39 -52.47 21.93
C ASN A 586 49.69 -50.97 21.90
N PRO A 587 49.43 -50.30 20.76
CA PRO A 587 49.53 -48.87 20.69
C PRO A 587 48.41 -48.19 21.47
N ASP A 588 48.69 -47.03 22.04
CA ASP A 588 47.65 -46.18 22.64
C ASP A 588 47.14 -45.18 21.57
N PRO A 589 45.84 -44.80 21.57
CA PRO A 589 45.28 -44.03 20.46
C PRO A 589 45.75 -42.56 20.39
N ASP A 590 46.27 -42.16 19.24
CA ASP A 590 46.59 -40.77 18.93
C ASP A 590 45.37 -39.98 18.51
N THR A 591 45.39 -38.68 18.78
CA THR A 591 44.27 -37.79 18.48
C THR A 591 44.62 -36.86 17.32
N ILE A 592 43.93 -37.05 16.21
CA ILE A 592 44.06 -36.23 14.99
C ILE A 592 42.92 -35.23 14.99
N THR A 593 43.23 -33.93 14.88
CA THR A 593 42.26 -32.84 14.84
C THR A 593 42.39 -32.08 13.53
N GLY A 594 41.30 -32.00 12.77
CA GLY A 594 41.18 -31.12 11.60
C GLY A 594 40.34 -29.90 11.92
N THR A 595 40.83 -28.71 11.55
CA THR A 595 40.09 -27.46 11.63
C THR A 595 39.96 -26.86 10.24
N MET A 596 38.73 -26.73 9.76
CA MET A 596 38.45 -26.14 8.46
C MET A 596 38.03 -24.69 8.64
N VAL A 597 38.62 -23.79 7.84
CA VAL A 597 38.36 -22.34 7.89
C VAL A 597 38.06 -21.82 6.49
N HIS A 598 36.96 -21.09 6.37
CA HIS A 598 36.60 -20.30 5.20
C HIS A 598 35.93 -19.00 5.65
N ASN A 599 36.56 -17.86 5.37
CA ASN A 599 36.11 -16.54 5.85
C ASN A 599 35.85 -16.54 7.38
N GLU A 600 34.60 -16.31 7.78
CA GLU A 600 34.13 -16.33 9.18
C GLU A 600 33.63 -17.72 9.65
N HIS A 601 33.48 -18.67 8.72
CA HIS A 601 33.03 -20.02 9.02
C HIS A 601 34.21 -20.90 9.37
N ASN A 602 34.18 -21.49 10.56
CA ASN A 602 35.15 -22.48 10.98
C ASN A 602 34.50 -23.58 11.83
N THR A 603 35.05 -24.79 11.72
CA THR A 603 34.73 -25.89 12.63
C THR A 603 35.96 -26.77 12.82
N SER A 604 36.00 -27.46 13.95
CA SER A 604 37.04 -28.43 14.26
C SER A 604 36.42 -29.75 14.67
N ALA A 605 36.93 -30.86 14.15
CA ALA A 605 36.59 -32.19 14.64
C ALA A 605 37.87 -32.97 14.92
N SER A 606 37.78 -33.90 15.85
CA SER A 606 38.88 -34.79 16.21
C SER A 606 38.43 -36.23 16.14
N GLY A 607 39.33 -37.11 15.74
CA GLY A 607 39.16 -38.54 15.85
C GLY A 607 40.44 -39.20 16.34
N GLN A 608 40.34 -40.48 16.68
CA GLN A 608 41.48 -41.26 17.14
C GLN A 608 41.78 -42.40 16.20
N ASN A 609 43.06 -42.70 15.99
CA ASN A 609 43.46 -43.95 15.34
C ASN A 609 43.16 -45.11 16.31
N SER A 610 43.25 -46.34 15.83
CA SER A 610 43.31 -47.50 16.72
C SER A 610 44.14 -48.57 16.03
N GLY A 611 44.85 -49.39 16.80
CA GLY A 611 45.69 -50.48 16.27
C GLY A 611 44.96 -51.60 15.47
N SER A 612 43.76 -51.36 14.95
CA SER A 612 42.93 -52.31 14.20
C SER A 612 42.60 -51.90 12.75
N GLY A 613 43.28 -50.89 12.19
CA GLY A 613 43.16 -50.48 10.78
C GLY A 613 43.02 -48.96 10.59
N PRO A 614 42.91 -48.49 9.34
CA PRO A 614 42.74 -47.05 9.07
C PRO A 614 41.44 -46.56 9.71
N SER A 615 41.52 -45.42 10.37
CA SER A 615 40.42 -44.70 11.00
C SER A 615 40.18 -43.40 10.24
N SER A 616 38.95 -42.90 10.25
CA SER A 616 38.65 -41.62 9.62
C SER A 616 37.58 -40.84 10.37
N HIS A 617 37.60 -39.52 10.20
CA HIS A 617 36.54 -38.65 10.66
C HIS A 617 36.27 -37.51 9.66
N LEU A 618 35.13 -36.85 9.84
CA LEU A 618 34.67 -35.76 8.98
C LEU A 618 34.70 -34.44 9.73
N VAL A 619 35.16 -33.39 9.04
CA VAL A 619 35.03 -31.99 9.44
C VAL A 619 34.08 -31.35 8.42
N VAL A 620 32.91 -30.89 8.85
CA VAL A 620 31.89 -30.32 7.94
C VAL A 620 31.51 -28.92 8.40
N VAL A 621 31.67 -27.95 7.51
CA VAL A 621 31.25 -26.56 7.71
C VAL A 621 30.18 -26.24 6.66
N GLU A 622 29.03 -25.77 7.09
CA GLU A 622 27.91 -25.40 6.21
C GLU A 622 27.44 -23.98 6.59
N TRP A 623 27.07 -23.18 5.59
CA TRP A 623 26.66 -21.78 5.77
C TRP A 623 25.32 -21.44 5.10
N TYR A 624 24.55 -22.45 4.71
CA TYR A 624 23.16 -22.29 4.28
C TYR A 624 22.18 -22.54 5.43
N ASN A 625 20.97 -22.00 5.30
CA ASN A 625 19.89 -22.19 6.26
C ASN A 625 19.09 -23.47 5.95
N ALA A 626 19.50 -24.58 6.57
CA ALA A 626 18.85 -25.87 6.41
C ALA A 626 17.34 -25.88 6.74
N SER A 627 16.84 -24.94 7.55
CA SER A 627 15.40 -24.85 7.86
C SER A 627 14.54 -24.42 6.68
N MET A 628 15.16 -23.93 5.60
CA MET A 628 14.49 -23.51 4.37
C MET A 628 14.33 -24.66 3.36
N THR A 629 14.63 -25.90 3.73
CA THR A 629 14.44 -27.10 2.90
C THR A 629 13.21 -27.91 3.34
N GLY A 630 12.61 -28.68 2.42
CA GLY A 630 11.40 -29.46 2.69
C GLY A 630 10.13 -28.61 2.73
N ASN A 631 9.25 -28.85 3.71
CA ASN A 631 8.02 -28.07 3.86
C ASN A 631 8.27 -26.82 4.69
N VAL A 632 8.14 -25.64 4.08
CA VAL A 632 8.39 -24.35 4.72
C VAL A 632 7.13 -23.49 4.65
N SER A 633 6.74 -22.87 5.76
CA SER A 633 5.50 -22.09 5.86
C SER A 633 5.70 -20.70 6.41
N GLY A 634 4.88 -19.75 5.94
CA GLY A 634 4.89 -18.37 6.41
C GLY A 634 6.17 -17.59 6.08
N VAL A 635 6.89 -17.98 5.02
CA VAL A 635 8.11 -17.31 4.54
C VAL A 635 7.97 -16.96 3.06
N SER A 636 8.63 -15.87 2.63
CA SER A 636 8.62 -15.51 1.21
C SER A 636 9.55 -16.42 0.41
N LYS A 637 9.29 -16.57 -0.90
CA LYS A 637 10.21 -17.28 -1.80
C LYS A 637 11.61 -16.65 -1.80
N SER A 638 11.69 -15.33 -1.61
CA SER A 638 12.95 -14.59 -1.42
C SER A 638 13.65 -14.95 -0.12
N ASP A 639 12.94 -15.16 0.99
CA ASP A 639 13.57 -15.59 2.25
C ASP A 639 14.15 -17.01 2.11
N ILE A 640 13.49 -17.87 1.33
CA ILE A 640 14.01 -19.20 0.99
C ILE A 640 15.26 -19.08 0.12
N ASN A 641 15.22 -18.28 -0.95
CA ASN A 641 16.38 -18.06 -1.81
C ASN A 641 17.55 -17.47 -1.02
N ASN A 642 17.34 -16.42 -0.22
CA ASN A 642 18.38 -15.81 0.61
C ASN A 642 18.94 -16.78 1.67
N GLY A 643 18.16 -17.80 2.05
CA GLY A 643 18.59 -18.84 2.98
C GLY A 643 19.36 -19.98 2.33
N LEU A 644 19.17 -20.24 1.03
CA LEU A 644 19.73 -21.42 0.35
C LEU A 644 20.75 -21.09 -0.74
N ASP A 645 20.60 -19.95 -1.40
CA ASP A 645 21.56 -19.40 -2.35
C ASP A 645 22.45 -18.39 -1.65
N VAL A 646 23.71 -18.75 -1.53
CA VAL A 646 24.72 -17.98 -0.80
C VAL A 646 25.59 -17.15 -1.74
N GLY A 647 25.31 -17.17 -3.05
CA GLY A 647 26.05 -16.45 -4.08
C GLY A 647 27.56 -16.68 -3.98
N ASP A 648 28.32 -15.58 -4.03
CA ASP A 648 29.79 -15.62 -3.99
C ASP A 648 30.38 -15.98 -2.61
N ALA A 649 29.55 -16.19 -1.58
CA ALA A 649 30.02 -16.39 -0.21
C ALA A 649 30.86 -17.67 -0.03
N GLY A 650 30.66 -18.67 -0.90
CA GLY A 650 31.45 -19.90 -0.92
C GLY A 650 32.71 -19.84 -1.81
N LEU A 651 32.98 -18.71 -2.46
CA LEU A 651 34.16 -18.53 -3.31
C LEU A 651 35.35 -17.96 -2.54
N GLY A 652 36.55 -18.25 -3.02
CA GLY A 652 37.80 -17.67 -2.52
C GLY A 652 38.68 -18.66 -1.77
N ALA A 653 39.33 -18.17 -0.72
CA ALA A 653 40.37 -18.90 0.00
C ALA A 653 39.81 -19.81 1.11
N TYR A 654 40.42 -20.97 1.26
CA TYR A 654 40.11 -22.01 2.23
C TYR A 654 41.40 -22.45 2.94
N SER A 655 41.33 -22.75 4.24
CA SER A 655 42.48 -23.25 5.01
C SER A 655 42.06 -24.48 5.83
N LEU A 656 42.85 -25.54 5.74
CA LEU A 656 42.73 -26.74 6.58
C LEU A 656 43.94 -26.81 7.50
N ASP A 657 43.70 -26.73 8.81
CA ASP A 657 44.70 -26.94 9.85
C ASP A 657 44.58 -28.36 10.42
N ILE A 658 45.67 -29.13 10.40
CA ILE A 658 45.74 -30.48 10.95
C ILE A 658 46.75 -30.48 12.10
N THR A 659 46.32 -30.99 13.26
CA THR A 659 47.18 -31.19 14.44
C THR A 659 47.08 -32.64 14.89
N VAL A 660 48.22 -33.22 15.25
CA VAL A 660 48.32 -34.56 15.84
C VAL A 660 48.82 -34.43 17.28
N VAL A 661 48.15 -35.13 18.19
CA VAL A 661 48.59 -35.32 19.58
C VAL A 661 48.83 -36.79 19.79
N VAL A 662 50.10 -37.13 19.97
CA VAL A 662 50.57 -38.50 20.16
C VAL A 662 50.42 -38.94 21.62
N ASP A 663 50.02 -40.18 21.87
CA ASP A 663 50.05 -40.80 23.20
C ASP A 663 50.92 -42.06 23.20
N THR A 664 52.19 -41.91 23.56
CA THR A 664 53.11 -43.04 23.67
C THR A 664 52.65 -43.98 24.78
N GLY A 665 51.96 -45.05 24.42
CA GLY A 665 51.58 -46.09 25.35
C GLY A 665 52.79 -46.81 25.95
N GLY A 666 52.56 -47.76 26.88
CA GLY A 666 53.63 -48.66 27.28
C GLY A 666 53.51 -49.44 28.60
N GLY A 667 54.01 -50.67 28.56
CA GLY A 667 54.23 -51.53 29.73
C GLY A 667 55.71 -51.54 30.19
N VAL A 668 55.95 -51.90 31.45
CA VAL A 668 57.31 -51.96 32.03
C VAL A 668 58.26 -52.81 31.16
N GLY A 669 59.24 -52.17 30.54
CA GLY A 669 60.28 -52.82 29.72
C GLY A 669 59.97 -52.95 28.22
N CYS A 670 58.89 -52.34 27.73
CA CYS A 670 58.63 -52.12 26.30
C CYS A 670 58.70 -50.60 26.02
N SER A 671 59.55 -50.18 25.08
CA SER A 671 59.61 -48.78 24.62
C SER A 671 58.88 -48.66 23.29
N HIS A 672 57.97 -47.69 23.20
CA HIS A 672 57.30 -47.29 21.98
C HIS A 672 57.99 -46.06 21.39
N THR A 673 58.00 -45.94 20.07
CA THR A 673 58.47 -44.76 19.34
C THR A 673 57.31 -44.29 18.48
N ASP A 674 56.86 -43.09 18.79
CA ASP A 674 55.82 -42.36 18.10
C ASP A 674 56.25 -40.89 18.08
N ASP A 675 56.34 -40.34 16.87
CA ASP A 675 56.79 -38.97 16.62
C ASP A 675 55.73 -38.15 15.84
N GLY A 676 54.59 -38.74 15.47
CA GLY A 676 53.55 -38.12 14.64
C GLY A 676 52.82 -39.10 13.71
N GLU A 677 51.89 -38.59 12.91
CA GLU A 677 50.98 -39.43 12.11
C GLU A 677 50.93 -39.08 10.62
N GLU A 678 50.75 -40.09 9.77
CA GLU A 678 50.45 -39.92 8.34
C GLU A 678 48.95 -39.71 8.15
N VAL A 679 48.56 -38.51 7.71
CA VAL A 679 47.18 -38.10 7.53
C VAL A 679 46.87 -37.88 6.04
N GLU A 680 46.02 -38.73 5.49
CA GLU A 680 45.38 -38.54 4.18
C GLU A 680 44.16 -37.62 4.34
N TYR A 681 44.08 -36.58 3.52
CA TYR A 681 42.97 -35.63 3.52
C TYR A 681 42.29 -35.57 2.15
N LEU A 682 40.97 -35.47 2.16
CA LEU A 682 40.14 -35.17 0.99
C LEU A 682 39.20 -34.02 1.34
N VAL A 683 39.33 -32.90 0.63
CA VAL A 683 38.51 -31.70 0.78
C VAL A 683 37.54 -31.60 -0.39
N GLU A 684 36.25 -31.57 -0.07
CA GLU A 684 35.16 -31.45 -1.04
C GLU A 684 34.28 -30.24 -0.70
N LEU A 685 33.97 -29.43 -1.70
CA LEU A 685 32.95 -28.39 -1.63
C LEU A 685 31.57 -29.04 -1.70
N ILE A 686 30.63 -28.58 -0.88
CA ILE A 686 29.23 -29.01 -0.90
C ILE A 686 28.46 -28.00 -1.74
N THR A 687 27.85 -28.47 -2.83
CA THR A 687 27.02 -27.65 -3.72
C THR A 687 25.55 -28.00 -3.54
N LEU A 688 24.68 -26.98 -3.59
CA LEU A 688 23.25 -27.12 -3.39
C LEU A 688 22.46 -26.61 -4.59
N ASP A 689 21.76 -27.54 -5.26
CA ASP A 689 20.71 -27.25 -6.22
C ASP A 689 19.35 -27.40 -5.55
N TYR A 690 18.40 -26.53 -5.85
CA TYR A 690 17.06 -26.63 -5.28
C TYR A 690 15.97 -26.15 -6.23
N THR A 691 14.76 -26.68 -6.05
CA THR A 691 13.54 -26.20 -6.69
C THR A 691 12.51 -25.82 -5.63
N ILE A 692 11.74 -24.76 -5.89
CA ILE A 692 10.70 -24.26 -5.00
C ILE A 692 9.35 -24.37 -5.70
N GLU A 693 8.46 -25.18 -5.15
CA GLU A 693 7.08 -25.33 -5.59
C GLU A 693 6.12 -24.81 -4.52
N ALA A 694 4.98 -24.24 -4.91
CA ALA A 694 3.93 -23.87 -3.96
C ALA A 694 3.30 -25.14 -3.35
N ALA A 695 3.17 -25.18 -2.02
CA ALA A 695 2.69 -26.34 -1.27
C ALA A 695 1.16 -26.50 -1.27
#